data_AF-A0A1M5EPK2-F1
#
_entry.id   AF-A0A1M5EPK2-F1
#
_cell.length_a   1.000
_cell.length_b   1.000
_cell.length_c   1.000
_cell.angle_alpha   90.00
_cell.angle_beta   90.00
_cell.angle_gamma   90.00
#
_symmetry.space_group_name_H-M   'P 1'
#
loop_
_entity.id
_entity.type
_entity.pdbx_description
1 polymer ?
#
loop_
_entity_poly.entity_id
_entity_poly.type
_entity_poly.pdbx_seq_one_letter_code
_entity_poly.pdbx_strand_id
1 'polypeptide(L)'
;MKLVLKHILGVVVAVVCSVQAGAQMVDKVSDPVEWINPLMGTESKPSLSNGNTYPSICVPWGMNFWTPQTGNMGDGWAYTYTADKIKGFKQTHQPSPWMNDYGQFSIMPVTGKVKFKQDDRASWFSHKAEVSKPYYYSVYLADHDVTTEIAPTERAAQFRFTYPQSDSSFIVIDAFDKGSYVKVIPEERKIIGYTTRNSGSVPKDFRNYFVIYIDKPFTVTYTWKDDALSHDKEASANHTGAVIGIKTSKGEQVALRAASSFISYEQAETSLSREIGKDGFETTKTKAKAAWNKQLNRVLVEGGTIDQVRTFYSCLYRTLQFPQKHYELDQQGKIIHYSPYNGKVMPGYLFAGTGFWDTFRALYPFLNFLYPSINKEMQEGLINDYKEGGFLPEWSSPGYRDIMVGNNSASVVSDAYMKGMRGYDINTLYEALIKDANTEGPVSAVGRKGVKYYNDLGYVPYNVGINENAARTLEYAYDDFTIYQLAKALKRPQAEIDLYAKRSQNYRNLYDPSSKLMRGKNEDGSFMSPFNPFKWGDAFTEGNSWHYSWSVFHDIAGLIELMGGKAQFVNMLDSIFKMPPVFDDSYYGGVIHEIREMQIMNMGQYAHGNQPIQHVLYLYNYANEPWKSQYWIRNAMNRLYKATPDGYCGDEDNGQTSAWYVFSAMGFYPVCPATDQYVLGTPLFKKTTISFENGKKLVINAPNNSAENVYVQSLQFNGKPYSKNYISHFDIQKGASMNYVMSATPNKKRGITAADLPYSFSADKANADIIRQAKTVQEKKVSFKEEDSLHKDGYTLIIKNYDPSFDPAEKQKLINTFFEVYPQQAKAYNANTLKRITFVIDPNYTGVAETGDGVARYSSHWLKKNPEDIDVVTHEVMHVVQAYPNESGPGWLTEGIADYVRYKYGVNNEKAGWSLTPFKATQSYTNSYRITARFLVWLEKNIKPGIVNQLDAAMRSKTYTPGIWMDLTGKSLDELWGTYASNPVI
;
A
#
# COMPACT_ATOMS: atom_id res chain seq x y z
N MET A 1 -25.49 64.80 28.75
CA MET A 1 -24.65 64.86 27.53
C MET A 1 -23.26 64.22 27.68
N LYS A 2 -22.56 64.31 28.83
CA LYS A 2 -21.22 63.70 29.02
C LYS A 2 -21.19 62.16 29.19
N LEU A 3 -22.32 61.51 29.48
CA LEU A 3 -22.38 60.04 29.66
C LEU A 3 -22.60 59.28 28.33
N VAL A 4 -23.25 59.92 27.35
CA VAL A 4 -23.56 59.35 26.04
C VAL A 4 -22.31 59.34 25.14
N LEU A 5 -21.43 60.34 25.26
CA LEU A 5 -20.17 60.39 24.51
C LEU A 5 -19.16 59.29 24.93
N LYS A 6 -19.16 58.86 26.21
CA LYS A 6 -18.27 57.79 26.68
C LYS A 6 -18.70 56.39 26.19
N HIS A 7 -19.99 56.16 26.02
CA HIS A 7 -20.49 54.89 25.48
C HIS A 7 -20.31 54.79 23.96
N ILE A 8 -20.44 55.91 23.23
CA ILE A 8 -20.19 55.93 21.79
C ILE A 8 -18.69 55.77 21.48
N LEU A 9 -17.79 56.35 22.28
CA LEU A 9 -16.35 56.18 22.09
C LEU A 9 -15.86 54.75 22.46
N GLY A 10 -16.47 54.11 23.47
CA GLY A 10 -16.17 52.72 23.83
C GLY A 10 -16.65 51.69 22.81
N VAL A 11 -17.81 51.93 22.18
CA VAL A 11 -18.33 51.07 21.10
C VAL A 11 -17.55 51.29 19.80
N VAL A 12 -17.13 52.53 19.48
CA VAL A 12 -16.29 52.79 18.30
C VAL A 12 -14.87 52.21 18.47
N VAL A 13 -14.29 52.20 19.66
CA VAL A 13 -12.98 51.55 19.90
C VAL A 13 -13.09 50.02 19.91
N ALA A 14 -14.20 49.45 20.40
CA ALA A 14 -14.45 48.00 20.31
C ALA A 14 -14.74 47.53 18.87
N VAL A 15 -15.36 48.36 18.03
CA VAL A 15 -15.65 48.07 16.61
C VAL A 15 -14.43 48.33 15.71
N VAL A 16 -13.51 49.22 16.09
CA VAL A 16 -12.26 49.49 15.34
C VAL A 16 -11.12 48.53 15.72
N CYS A 17 -11.17 47.87 16.89
CA CYS A 17 -10.22 46.81 17.25
C CYS A 17 -10.63 45.40 16.82
N SER A 18 -11.82 45.22 16.21
CA SER A 18 -12.16 44.02 15.43
C SER A 18 -11.68 44.13 13.99
N VAL A 19 -10.42 44.55 13.78
CA VAL A 19 -9.70 44.12 12.60
C VAL A 19 -9.55 42.62 12.78
N GLN A 20 -10.42 41.84 12.13
CA GLN A 20 -10.16 40.43 11.92
C GLN A 20 -8.73 40.34 11.38
N ALA A 21 -7.80 39.90 12.20
CA ALA A 21 -6.46 39.54 11.78
C ALA A 21 -6.62 38.31 10.87
N GLY A 22 -7.07 38.54 9.63
CA GLY A 22 -7.06 37.54 8.59
C GLY A 22 -5.62 37.12 8.41
N ALA A 23 -5.35 35.81 8.45
CA ALA A 23 -4.04 35.30 8.13
C ALA A 23 -3.62 35.84 6.76
N GLN A 24 -2.39 36.34 6.65
CA GLN A 24 -1.87 36.86 5.39
C GLN A 24 -1.91 35.74 4.33
N MET A 25 -2.63 36.01 3.24
CA MET A 25 -2.76 35.10 2.11
C MET A 25 -1.60 35.32 1.13
N VAL A 26 -1.14 34.23 0.53
CA VAL A 26 -0.09 34.22 -0.49
C VAL A 26 -0.76 34.12 -1.85
N ASP A 27 -0.81 35.23 -2.58
CA ASP A 27 -1.46 35.28 -3.89
C ASP A 27 -0.60 34.70 -5.01
N LYS A 28 0.72 34.69 -4.85
CA LYS A 28 1.66 34.16 -5.85
C LYS A 28 2.96 33.68 -5.22
N VAL A 29 3.45 32.54 -5.67
CA VAL A 29 4.78 32.02 -5.34
C VAL A 29 5.69 32.15 -6.56
N SER A 30 6.79 32.90 -6.43
CA SER A 30 7.77 33.12 -7.50
C SER A 30 9.09 32.37 -7.31
N ASP A 31 9.42 32.01 -6.06
CA ASP A 31 10.66 31.32 -5.69
C ASP A 31 10.31 30.20 -4.68
N PRO A 32 9.77 29.06 -5.18
CA PRO A 32 9.25 27.99 -4.32
C PRO A 32 10.22 27.49 -3.25
N VAL A 33 11.51 27.39 -3.58
CA VAL A 33 12.52 26.85 -2.67
C VAL A 33 12.68 27.70 -1.39
N GLU A 34 12.32 28.99 -1.43
CA GLU A 34 12.40 29.88 -0.27
C GLU A 34 11.32 29.63 0.79
N TRP A 35 10.26 28.90 0.43
CA TRP A 35 9.18 28.52 1.33
C TRP A 35 9.45 27.26 2.14
N ILE A 36 10.54 26.54 1.82
CA ILE A 36 10.91 25.28 2.46
C ILE A 36 11.54 25.54 3.82
N ASN A 37 11.12 24.75 4.80
CA ASN A 37 11.80 24.59 6.07
C ASN A 37 12.42 23.18 6.17
N PRO A 38 13.74 23.01 5.93
CA PRO A 38 14.40 21.71 6.09
C PRO A 38 14.43 21.20 7.54
N LEU A 39 14.17 22.06 8.53
CA LEU A 39 14.07 21.68 9.94
C LEU A 39 12.72 21.04 10.28
N MET A 40 11.74 21.04 9.36
CA MET A 40 10.44 20.40 9.59
C MET A 40 10.61 18.91 9.90
N GLY A 41 10.24 18.52 11.12
CA GLY A 41 10.35 17.16 11.67
C GLY A 41 11.62 16.84 12.44
N THR A 42 12.52 17.80 12.62
CA THR A 42 13.80 17.62 13.33
C THR A 42 13.68 17.73 14.86
N GLU A 43 12.56 18.24 15.38
CA GLU A 43 12.26 18.20 16.82
C GLU A 43 11.55 16.87 17.15
N SER A 44 12.28 15.77 16.96
CA SER A 44 11.81 14.41 17.20
C SER A 44 12.72 13.68 18.18
N LYS A 45 12.20 12.62 18.79
CA LYS A 45 12.95 11.76 19.72
C LYS A 45 12.47 10.31 19.60
N PRO A 46 13.23 9.31 20.08
CA PRO A 46 12.87 7.89 19.94
C PRO A 46 11.50 7.49 20.49
N SER A 47 10.97 8.24 21.45
CA SER A 47 9.67 7.95 22.10
C SER A 47 8.48 8.70 21.49
N LEU A 48 8.73 9.65 20.59
CA LEU A 48 7.70 10.45 19.93
C LEU A 48 8.30 11.12 18.69
N SER A 49 7.85 10.70 17.52
CA SER A 49 8.23 11.34 16.27
C SER A 49 7.32 12.52 15.96
N ASN A 50 7.94 13.59 15.47
CA ASN A 50 7.27 14.66 14.75
C ASN A 50 7.77 14.73 13.29
N GLY A 51 8.33 13.62 12.77
CA GLY A 51 8.86 13.48 11.42
C GLY A 51 10.16 12.67 11.36
N ASN A 52 10.92 12.61 12.46
CA ASN A 52 12.23 11.96 12.56
C ASN A 52 13.18 12.33 11.40
N THR A 53 13.15 13.60 11.01
CA THR A 53 13.95 14.11 9.88
C THR A 53 15.25 14.73 10.36
N TYR A 54 16.16 14.98 9.42
CA TYR A 54 17.33 15.85 9.57
C TYR A 54 17.34 16.92 8.46
N PRO A 55 18.00 18.08 8.66
CA PRO A 55 18.09 19.11 7.64
C PRO A 55 19.06 18.70 6.53
N SER A 56 18.53 18.08 5.49
CA SER A 56 19.33 17.61 4.36
C SER A 56 19.70 18.77 3.42
N ILE A 57 21.00 18.94 3.22
CA ILE A 57 21.58 19.94 2.33
C ILE A 57 22.01 19.17 1.08
N CYS A 58 21.18 19.23 0.06
CA CYS A 58 21.31 18.40 -1.13
C CYS A 58 20.68 19.07 -2.36
N VAL A 59 20.77 18.40 -3.50
CA VAL A 59 19.94 18.65 -4.68
C VAL A 59 18.91 17.52 -4.81
N PRO A 60 17.83 17.68 -5.62
CA PRO A 60 16.83 16.62 -5.79
C PRO A 60 17.47 15.27 -6.16
N TRP A 61 17.14 14.23 -5.40
CA TRP A 61 17.68 12.86 -5.49
C TRP A 61 19.22 12.74 -5.49
N GLY A 62 19.92 13.72 -4.92
CA GLY A 62 21.39 13.69 -4.83
C GLY A 62 21.89 12.40 -4.18
N MET A 63 23.04 11.90 -4.64
CA MET A 63 23.68 10.71 -4.09
C MET A 63 24.16 10.98 -2.66
N ASN A 64 24.84 12.11 -2.46
CA ASN A 64 25.44 12.46 -1.17
C ASN A 64 24.68 13.62 -0.53
N PHE A 65 24.01 13.39 0.59
CA PHE A 65 23.43 14.47 1.38
C PHE A 65 24.43 14.98 2.41
N TRP A 66 24.32 16.26 2.78
CA TRP A 66 25.06 16.85 3.89
C TRP A 66 24.11 17.30 4.99
N THR A 67 24.55 17.23 6.25
CA THR A 67 23.77 17.72 7.40
C THR A 67 24.70 18.19 8.52
N PRO A 68 24.36 19.25 9.29
CA PRO A 68 24.93 19.41 10.63
C PRO A 68 24.64 18.15 11.46
N GLN A 69 25.62 17.72 12.25
CA GLN A 69 25.50 16.59 13.16
C GLN A 69 25.53 17.09 14.60
N THR A 70 24.46 16.84 15.36
CA THR A 70 24.39 17.11 16.80
C THR A 70 24.44 15.82 17.62
N GLY A 71 23.92 14.71 17.08
CA GLY A 71 23.98 13.38 17.66
C GLY A 71 25.38 12.77 17.65
N ASN A 72 25.59 11.76 18.49
CA ASN A 72 26.86 11.02 18.53
C ASN A 72 27.09 10.25 17.23
N MET A 73 28.35 9.96 16.91
CA MET A 73 28.68 9.01 15.84
C MET A 73 27.92 7.70 16.04
N GLY A 74 27.12 7.33 15.04
CA GLY A 74 26.33 6.11 15.06
C GLY A 74 24.91 6.25 15.61
N ASP A 75 24.55 7.39 16.16
CA ASP A 75 23.17 7.67 16.55
C ASP A 75 22.30 7.90 15.29
N GLY A 76 21.12 7.27 15.27
CA GLY A 76 20.12 7.48 14.21
C GLY A 76 19.56 8.91 14.25
N TRP A 77 19.50 9.55 15.41
CA TRP A 77 19.14 10.97 15.55
C TRP A 77 20.36 11.85 15.29
N ALA A 78 20.87 11.78 14.06
CA ALA A 78 22.07 12.50 13.64
C ALA A 78 21.98 14.03 13.89
N TYR A 79 20.77 14.60 13.76
CA TYR A 79 20.45 15.96 14.15
C TYR A 79 19.13 15.97 14.92
N THR A 80 19.06 16.76 15.99
CA THR A 80 17.83 17.08 16.71
C THR A 80 17.77 18.58 16.98
N TYR A 81 16.59 19.18 16.79
CA TYR A 81 16.39 20.62 16.97
C TYR A 81 16.72 21.07 18.41
N THR A 82 16.46 20.26 19.43
CA THR A 82 16.73 20.66 20.82
C THR A 82 18.20 20.53 21.24
N ALA A 83 19.09 20.09 20.35
CA ALA A 83 20.49 19.92 20.70
C ALA A 83 21.24 21.25 20.68
N ASP A 84 22.09 21.44 21.68
CA ASP A 84 22.82 22.69 21.89
C ASP A 84 24.15 22.78 21.12
N LYS A 85 24.67 21.65 20.62
CA LYS A 85 26.02 21.56 20.06
C LYS A 85 26.07 20.82 18.73
N ILE A 86 26.85 21.36 17.81
CA ILE A 86 27.25 20.68 16.55
C ILE A 86 28.62 20.03 16.75
N LYS A 87 28.74 18.77 16.33
CA LYS A 87 29.95 17.93 16.43
C LYS A 87 30.68 17.77 15.10
N GLY A 88 30.03 18.13 13.99
CA GLY A 88 30.59 18.12 12.65
C GLY A 88 29.53 18.35 11.58
N PHE A 89 29.98 18.48 10.33
CA PHE A 89 29.15 18.52 9.14
C PHE A 89 29.35 17.24 8.37
N LYS A 90 28.30 16.42 8.34
CA LYS A 90 28.34 14.99 7.98
C LYS A 90 27.83 14.79 6.56
N GLN A 91 28.56 14.01 5.76
CA GLN A 91 27.99 13.37 4.57
C GLN A 91 27.18 12.15 5.02
N THR A 92 25.94 12.01 4.55
CA THR A 92 24.99 10.99 5.01
C THR A 92 24.15 10.42 3.86
N HIS A 93 23.74 9.16 4.03
CA HIS A 93 22.80 8.43 3.17
C HIS A 93 21.64 7.85 3.97
N GLN A 94 21.45 8.33 5.20
CA GLN A 94 20.47 7.79 6.14
C GLN A 94 19.03 8.05 5.64
N PRO A 95 18.21 7.01 5.41
CA PRO A 95 16.82 7.20 5.03
C PRO A 95 15.91 7.46 6.23
N SER A 96 16.22 6.92 7.41
CA SER A 96 15.48 7.13 8.67
C SER A 96 16.41 6.84 9.87
N PRO A 97 16.13 7.35 11.09
CA PRO A 97 16.94 7.02 12.26
C PRO A 97 16.98 5.52 12.57
N TRP A 98 15.90 4.80 12.26
CA TRP A 98 15.75 3.35 12.47
C TRP A 98 16.64 2.54 11.54
N MET A 99 16.75 2.99 10.28
CA MET A 99 17.62 2.37 9.29
C MET A 99 19.08 2.70 9.50
N ASN A 100 19.34 3.85 10.13
CA ASN A 100 20.65 4.43 10.36
C ASN A 100 21.41 4.60 9.04
N ASP A 101 22.73 4.80 9.08
CA ASP A 101 23.48 5.38 7.97
C ASP A 101 24.55 4.45 7.41
N TYR A 102 25.08 4.81 6.23
CA TYR A 102 26.20 4.16 5.55
C TYR A 102 27.03 5.18 4.75
N GLY A 103 28.30 4.88 4.45
CA GLY A 103 29.12 5.74 3.60
C GLY A 103 29.34 7.15 4.17
N GLN A 104 29.50 7.24 5.50
CA GLN A 104 29.43 8.48 6.28
C GLN A 104 30.80 8.93 6.80
N PHE A 105 31.07 10.23 6.67
CA PHE A 105 32.22 10.92 7.26
C PHE A 105 31.84 12.36 7.61
N SER A 106 32.65 13.07 8.40
CA SER A 106 32.35 14.47 8.78
C SER A 106 33.55 15.40 8.69
N ILE A 107 33.26 16.69 8.54
CA ILE A 107 34.23 17.78 8.54
C ILE A 107 33.83 18.78 9.64
N MET A 108 34.77 19.26 10.45
CA MET A 108 34.51 20.23 11.52
C MET A 108 35.63 21.27 11.60
N PRO A 109 35.36 22.58 11.43
CA PRO A 109 36.33 23.62 11.74
C PRO A 109 36.39 23.88 13.25
N VAL A 110 37.60 24.06 13.78
CA VAL A 110 37.86 24.36 15.19
C VAL A 110 38.96 25.39 15.36
N THR A 111 39.04 26.05 16.51
CA THR A 111 40.14 26.97 16.86
C THR A 111 40.76 26.65 18.22
N GLY A 112 41.92 27.24 18.49
CA GLY A 112 42.63 27.11 19.76
C GLY A 112 43.51 25.87 19.82
N LYS A 113 42.96 24.74 20.29
CA LYS A 113 43.74 23.49 20.47
C LYS A 113 43.36 22.45 19.44
N VAL A 114 44.34 21.61 19.06
CA VAL A 114 44.09 20.41 18.26
C VAL A 114 43.11 19.52 19.00
N LYS A 115 41.97 19.22 18.37
CA LYS A 115 40.88 18.41 18.91
C LYS A 115 40.47 17.40 17.85
N PHE A 116 40.32 16.14 18.25
CA PHE A 116 39.75 15.12 17.36
C PHE A 116 38.45 14.55 17.91
N LYS A 117 38.39 14.13 19.18
CA LYS A 117 37.20 13.49 19.75
C LYS A 117 35.95 14.37 19.59
N GLN A 118 34.83 13.74 19.24
CA GLN A 118 33.60 14.43 18.85
C GLN A 118 33.09 15.44 19.91
N ASP A 119 33.25 15.13 21.20
CA ASP A 119 32.79 16.00 22.28
C ASP A 119 33.76 17.15 22.56
N ASP A 120 35.07 16.92 22.36
CA ASP A 120 36.10 17.95 22.53
C ASP A 120 36.01 19.01 21.42
N ARG A 121 35.70 18.58 20.18
CA ARG A 121 35.55 19.45 18.99
C ARG A 121 34.19 20.11 18.87
N ALA A 122 33.17 19.64 19.60
CA ALA A 122 31.81 20.16 19.51
C ALA A 122 31.76 21.67 19.83
N SER A 123 30.81 22.37 19.23
CA SER A 123 30.58 23.80 19.50
C SER A 123 29.12 24.07 19.78
N TRP A 124 28.86 24.93 20.77
CA TRP A 124 27.57 25.59 20.93
C TRP A 124 27.16 26.34 19.66
N PHE A 125 25.87 26.32 19.35
CA PHE A 125 25.25 27.11 18.29
C PHE A 125 23.85 27.57 18.71
N SER A 126 23.18 28.35 17.87
CA SER A 126 21.79 28.77 18.08
C SER A 126 21.05 28.80 16.75
N HIS A 127 19.80 28.33 16.71
CA HIS A 127 18.96 28.45 15.51
C HIS A 127 18.73 29.90 15.06
N LYS A 128 18.94 30.89 15.96
CA LYS A 128 18.89 32.32 15.61
C LYS A 128 20.06 32.76 14.73
N ALA A 129 21.16 32.00 14.74
CA ALA A 129 22.35 32.19 13.93
C ALA A 129 22.57 31.00 12.97
N GLU A 130 21.49 30.29 12.63
CA GLU A 130 21.46 29.19 11.68
C GLU A 130 20.56 29.58 10.49
N VAL A 131 21.03 29.30 9.29
CA VAL A 131 20.24 29.38 8.06
C VAL A 131 20.22 27.99 7.45
N SER A 132 19.04 27.37 7.44
CA SER A 132 18.84 26.04 6.85
C SER A 132 17.97 26.14 5.60
N LYS A 133 18.57 25.85 4.44
CA LYS A 133 17.90 25.77 3.13
C LYS A 133 18.34 24.49 2.42
N PRO A 134 17.50 23.91 1.54
CA PRO A 134 17.87 22.69 0.81
C PRO A 134 19.20 22.81 0.05
N TYR A 135 19.45 23.98 -0.54
CA TYR A 135 20.61 24.27 -1.39
C TYR A 135 21.76 24.99 -0.65
N TYR A 136 21.57 25.35 0.63
CA TYR A 136 22.53 26.15 1.37
C TYR A 136 22.32 26.03 2.88
N TYR A 137 23.41 25.82 3.60
CA TYR A 137 23.40 25.86 5.06
C TYR A 137 24.43 26.86 5.57
N SER A 138 24.11 27.56 6.65
CA SER A 138 25.05 28.39 7.39
C SER A 138 24.80 28.32 8.89
N VAL A 139 25.86 28.26 9.68
CA VAL A 139 25.77 28.33 11.14
C VAL A 139 27.00 28.98 11.75
N TYR A 140 26.80 29.74 12.82
CA TYR A 140 27.87 30.24 13.67
C TYR A 140 28.19 29.26 14.82
N LEU A 141 29.45 28.85 14.91
CA LEU A 141 29.98 27.95 15.94
C LEU A 141 30.64 28.80 17.04
N ALA A 142 29.92 28.99 18.15
CA ALA A 142 30.27 29.96 19.19
C ALA A 142 31.58 29.64 19.93
N ASP A 143 31.88 28.36 20.16
CA ASP A 143 33.09 27.95 20.90
C ASP A 143 34.37 28.14 20.08
N HIS A 144 34.24 28.25 18.75
CA HIS A 144 35.37 28.39 17.82
C HIS A 144 35.44 29.76 17.15
N ASP A 145 34.41 30.59 17.28
CA ASP A 145 34.21 31.85 16.54
C ASP A 145 34.29 31.67 15.01
N VAL A 146 33.72 30.57 14.51
CA VAL A 146 33.75 30.22 13.07
C VAL A 146 32.34 30.20 12.50
N THR A 147 32.12 30.89 11.38
CA THR A 147 30.91 30.67 10.56
C THR A 147 31.21 29.60 9.52
N THR A 148 30.37 28.56 9.47
CA THR A 148 30.43 27.51 8.45
C THR A 148 29.32 27.68 7.45
N GLU A 149 29.61 27.47 6.17
CA GLU A 149 28.64 27.46 5.09
C GLU A 149 28.83 26.26 4.16
N ILE A 150 27.74 25.69 3.63
CA ILE A 150 27.74 24.51 2.75
C ILE A 150 26.88 24.76 1.52
N ALA A 151 27.37 24.40 0.33
CA ALA A 151 26.62 24.38 -0.93
C ALA A 151 26.82 23.02 -1.65
N PRO A 152 25.76 22.23 -1.89
CA PRO A 152 25.87 20.87 -2.41
C PRO A 152 25.77 20.79 -3.93
N THR A 153 26.22 19.68 -4.50
CA THR A 153 25.86 19.17 -5.84
C THR A 153 25.26 17.76 -5.69
N GLU A 154 25.21 16.93 -6.74
CA GLU A 154 24.67 15.56 -6.61
C GLU A 154 25.60 14.65 -5.78
N ARG A 155 26.93 14.80 -5.92
CA ARG A 155 27.96 13.92 -5.33
C ARG A 155 29.08 14.69 -4.60
N ALA A 156 29.06 16.01 -4.68
CA ALA A 156 30.07 16.87 -4.08
C ALA A 156 29.44 18.00 -3.26
N ALA A 157 30.27 18.72 -2.51
CA ALA A 157 29.90 19.96 -1.84
C ALA A 157 31.09 20.92 -1.73
N GLN A 158 30.78 22.21 -1.71
CA GLN A 158 31.71 23.24 -1.28
C GLN A 158 31.41 23.64 0.16
N PHE A 159 32.48 23.80 0.95
CA PHE A 159 32.42 24.43 2.26
C PHE A 159 33.13 25.77 2.22
N ARG A 160 32.65 26.71 3.03
CA ARG A 160 33.33 27.96 3.32
C ARG A 160 33.36 28.16 4.83
N PHE A 161 34.55 28.24 5.40
CA PHE A 161 34.76 28.52 6.82
C PHE A 161 35.30 29.93 6.98
N THR A 162 34.57 30.80 7.67
CA THR A 162 35.02 32.15 8.00
C THR A 162 35.61 32.14 9.42
N TYR A 163 36.93 32.21 9.51
CA TYR A 163 37.67 32.09 10.76
C TYR A 163 37.94 33.46 11.43
N PRO A 164 38.19 33.47 12.75
CA PRO A 164 38.76 34.63 13.41
C PRO A 164 40.26 34.75 13.10
N GLN A 165 40.88 35.83 13.57
CA GLN A 165 42.33 35.91 13.56
C GLN A 165 42.90 34.89 14.56
N SER A 166 43.72 33.96 14.08
CA SER A 166 44.28 32.89 14.90
C SER A 166 45.50 32.25 14.23
N ASP A 167 46.55 31.97 15.00
CA ASP A 167 47.66 31.10 14.57
C ASP A 167 47.36 29.60 14.79
N SER A 168 46.19 29.28 15.33
CA SER A 168 45.77 27.93 15.71
C SER A 168 44.33 27.68 15.28
N SER A 169 44.10 27.69 13.97
CA SER A 169 42.85 27.27 13.33
C SER A 169 43.05 25.88 12.74
N PHE A 170 42.05 25.00 12.87
CA PHE A 170 42.15 23.62 12.40
C PHE A 170 40.89 23.17 11.69
N ILE A 171 41.05 22.24 10.75
CA ILE A 171 39.96 21.51 10.11
C ILE A 171 40.12 20.04 10.49
N VAL A 172 39.10 19.47 11.12
CA VAL A 172 39.03 18.06 11.52
C VAL A 172 38.24 17.30 10.46
N ILE A 173 38.80 16.22 9.95
CA ILE A 173 38.14 15.25 9.06
C ILE A 173 38.03 13.95 9.85
N ASP A 174 36.81 13.49 10.08
CA ASP A 174 36.52 12.26 10.81
C ASP A 174 35.97 11.22 9.83
N ALA A 175 36.73 10.15 9.58
CA ALA A 175 36.36 9.08 8.65
C ALA A 175 35.53 7.97 9.31
N PHE A 176 35.14 8.18 10.59
CA PHE A 176 34.30 7.31 11.41
C PHE A 176 34.97 5.97 11.75
N ASP A 177 34.33 5.20 12.63
CA ASP A 177 34.81 3.90 13.12
C ASP A 177 34.43 2.72 12.19
N LYS A 178 34.66 1.49 12.68
CA LYS A 178 34.42 0.20 11.99
C LYS A 178 35.33 -0.09 10.79
N GLY A 179 36.50 0.53 10.76
CA GLY A 179 37.51 0.35 9.73
C GLY A 179 37.48 1.51 8.75
N SER A 180 38.41 2.43 8.89
CA SER A 180 38.50 3.60 8.02
C SER A 180 39.94 3.93 7.69
N TYR A 181 40.10 4.84 6.73
CA TYR A 181 41.39 5.25 6.25
C TYR A 181 41.41 6.74 5.92
N VAL A 182 42.55 7.37 6.17
CA VAL A 182 42.86 8.72 5.70
C VAL A 182 44.30 8.86 5.26
N LYS A 183 44.52 9.75 4.30
CA LYS A 183 45.84 10.21 3.88
C LYS A 183 45.83 11.69 3.56
N VAL A 184 46.78 12.40 4.16
CA VAL A 184 47.03 13.83 3.96
C VAL A 184 48.15 14.00 2.94
N ILE A 185 47.91 14.82 1.93
CA ILE A 185 48.83 15.11 0.82
C ILE A 185 49.05 16.64 0.80
N PRO A 186 49.94 17.17 1.66
CA PRO A 186 50.09 18.60 1.88
C PRO A 186 50.48 19.39 0.62
N GLU A 187 51.32 18.82 -0.23
CA GLU A 187 51.79 19.40 -1.49
C GLU A 187 50.65 19.70 -2.48
N GLU A 188 49.54 18.96 -2.37
CA GLU A 188 48.34 19.16 -3.18
C GLU A 188 47.22 19.90 -2.41
N ARG A 189 47.45 20.22 -1.13
CA ARG A 189 46.42 20.69 -0.18
C ARG A 189 45.20 19.76 -0.18
N LYS A 190 45.48 18.45 -0.18
CA LYS A 190 44.49 17.40 -0.41
C LYS A 190 44.46 16.41 0.76
N ILE A 191 43.26 15.92 1.05
CA ILE A 191 43.02 14.78 1.95
C ILE A 191 42.19 13.78 1.16
N ILE A 192 42.59 12.51 1.19
CA ILE A 192 41.78 11.41 0.70
C ILE A 192 41.49 10.45 1.84
N GLY A 193 40.41 9.69 1.75
CA GLY A 193 40.14 8.65 2.72
C GLY A 193 38.96 7.77 2.33
N TYR A 194 38.71 6.72 3.09
CA TYR A 194 37.47 5.98 2.97
C TYR A 194 36.84 5.69 4.33
N THR A 195 35.52 5.58 4.31
CA THR A 195 34.69 5.13 5.43
C THR A 195 34.01 3.82 5.06
N THR A 196 33.90 2.90 6.01
CA THR A 196 33.16 1.65 5.85
C THR A 196 31.98 1.53 6.81
N ARG A 197 31.80 2.48 7.75
CA ARG A 197 30.73 2.42 8.74
C ARG A 197 29.38 2.34 8.02
N ASN A 198 28.67 1.25 8.31
CA ASN A 198 27.35 0.94 7.77
C ASN A 198 26.48 0.27 8.84
N SER A 199 25.22 0.07 8.48
CA SER A 199 24.18 -0.50 9.33
C SER A 199 23.62 -1.81 8.75
N GLY A 200 24.46 -2.56 8.04
CA GLY A 200 24.12 -3.82 7.37
C GLY A 200 23.98 -3.68 5.85
N SER A 201 23.73 -4.81 5.19
CA SER A 201 23.32 -4.88 3.77
C SER A 201 24.29 -4.24 2.79
N VAL A 202 25.57 -4.48 3.03
CA VAL A 202 26.66 -4.11 2.14
C VAL A 202 27.61 -5.30 1.93
N PRO A 203 28.29 -5.39 0.78
CA PRO A 203 29.33 -6.39 0.55
C PRO A 203 30.53 -6.15 1.48
N LYS A 204 31.36 -7.19 1.68
CA LYS A 204 32.50 -7.14 2.61
C LYS A 204 33.52 -6.04 2.28
N ASP A 205 33.67 -5.70 1.01
CA ASP A 205 34.60 -4.70 0.50
C ASP A 205 33.98 -3.31 0.31
N PHE A 206 32.77 -3.08 0.83
CA PHE A 206 32.09 -1.79 0.79
C PHE A 206 32.94 -0.66 1.34
N ARG A 207 33.06 0.41 0.56
CA ARG A 207 33.73 1.65 0.93
C ARG A 207 33.02 2.83 0.28
N ASN A 208 32.99 3.96 0.99
CA ASN A 208 32.78 5.26 0.37
C ASN A 208 34.12 6.02 0.41
N TYR A 209 34.69 6.30 -0.75
CA TYR A 209 35.96 6.98 -0.95
C TYR A 209 35.72 8.47 -1.08
N PHE A 210 36.36 9.29 -0.26
CA PHE A 210 36.24 10.74 -0.30
C PHE A 210 37.56 11.43 -0.68
N VAL A 211 37.43 12.58 -1.32
CA VAL A 211 38.53 13.51 -1.63
C VAL A 211 38.13 14.90 -1.17
N ILE A 212 39.06 15.62 -0.54
CA ILE A 212 38.84 16.96 0.00
C ILE A 212 40.04 17.82 -0.39
N TYR A 213 39.77 18.92 -1.09
CA TYR A 213 40.74 19.98 -1.34
C TYR A 213 40.47 21.16 -0.45
N ILE A 214 41.53 21.80 0.05
CA ILE A 214 41.48 23.01 0.86
C ILE A 214 42.27 24.09 0.12
N ASP A 215 41.72 25.30 0.00
CA ASP A 215 42.37 26.39 -0.75
C ASP A 215 43.55 27.05 -0.02
N LYS A 216 43.91 26.54 1.16
CA LYS A 216 44.94 27.10 2.04
C LYS A 216 46.09 26.11 2.32
N PRO A 217 47.37 26.54 2.28
CA PRO A 217 48.50 25.70 2.67
C PRO A 217 48.43 25.22 4.12
N PHE A 218 48.85 23.98 4.35
CA PHE A 218 48.83 23.35 5.67
C PHE A 218 50.06 23.78 6.47
N THR A 219 49.87 24.29 7.68
CA THR A 219 50.99 24.65 8.57
C THR A 219 51.40 23.51 9.48
N VAL A 220 50.47 22.62 9.81
CA VAL A 220 50.72 21.36 10.53
C VAL A 220 49.67 20.34 10.14
N THR A 221 50.04 19.06 10.13
CA THR A 221 49.12 17.97 9.81
C THR A 221 49.24 16.88 10.86
N TYR A 222 48.09 16.36 11.28
CA TYR A 222 47.99 15.18 12.13
C TYR A 222 47.05 14.16 11.48
N THR A 223 47.34 12.88 11.71
CA THR A 223 46.35 11.81 11.56
C THR A 223 45.92 11.31 12.94
N TRP A 224 44.68 10.86 13.03
CA TRP A 224 44.11 10.17 14.19
C TRP A 224 44.07 8.68 13.90
N LYS A 225 44.50 7.89 14.88
CA LYS A 225 44.46 6.43 14.84
C LYS A 225 43.93 5.91 16.17
N ASP A 226 42.66 5.51 16.18
CA ASP A 226 41.88 4.99 17.30
C ASP A 226 41.78 5.92 18.53
N ASP A 227 42.88 6.20 19.21
CA ASP A 227 42.96 7.00 20.43
C ASP A 227 44.10 8.04 20.43
N ALA A 228 44.94 8.06 19.39
CA ALA A 228 46.16 8.87 19.34
C ALA A 228 46.25 9.76 18.09
N LEU A 229 46.81 10.95 18.28
CA LEU A 229 47.29 11.81 17.19
C LEU A 229 48.72 11.41 16.81
N SER A 230 48.99 11.30 15.52
CA SER A 230 50.32 11.09 14.94
C SER A 230 50.63 12.17 13.91
N HIS A 231 51.92 12.40 13.66
CA HIS A 231 52.41 13.21 12.54
C HIS A 231 52.54 12.40 11.25
N ASP A 232 52.24 11.11 11.27
CA ASP A 232 52.14 10.29 10.07
C ASP A 232 51.11 10.91 9.11
N LYS A 233 51.43 10.87 7.82
CA LYS A 233 50.56 11.42 6.78
C LYS A 233 49.41 10.48 6.41
N GLU A 234 49.40 9.26 6.94
CA GLU A 234 48.48 8.20 6.54
C GLU A 234 48.11 7.35 7.76
N ALA A 235 46.84 7.01 7.89
CA ALA A 235 46.34 6.17 8.97
C ALA A 235 45.29 5.19 8.45
N SER A 236 45.40 3.94 8.90
CA SER A 236 44.42 2.86 8.70
C SER A 236 44.21 2.18 10.05
N ALA A 237 42.99 2.15 10.55
CA ALA A 237 42.62 1.61 11.85
C ALA A 237 41.10 1.44 11.96
N ASN A 238 40.62 1.09 13.16
CA ASN A 238 39.18 1.02 13.40
C ASN A 238 38.54 2.41 13.26
N HIS A 239 39.12 3.45 13.86
CA HIS A 239 38.67 4.84 13.74
C HIS A 239 39.82 5.76 13.33
N THR A 240 39.71 6.36 12.14
CA THR A 240 40.74 7.26 11.59
C THR A 240 40.19 8.63 11.26
N GLY A 241 41.11 9.59 11.13
CA GLY A 241 40.78 10.94 10.70
C GLY A 241 42.01 11.83 10.58
N ALA A 242 41.83 13.06 10.11
CA ALA A 242 42.92 14.01 9.92
C ALA A 242 42.61 15.34 10.63
N VAL A 243 43.64 16.03 11.12
CA VAL A 243 43.53 17.40 11.63
C VAL A 243 44.54 18.27 10.92
N ILE A 244 44.04 19.28 10.21
CA ILE A 244 44.83 20.17 9.36
C ILE A 244 44.90 21.54 10.01
N GLY A 245 46.09 21.98 10.39
CA GLY A 245 46.34 23.31 10.93
C GLY A 245 46.59 24.35 9.85
N ILE A 246 46.04 25.53 10.06
CA ILE A 246 46.14 26.71 9.20
C ILE A 246 46.22 27.98 10.07
N LYS A 247 46.87 29.04 9.56
CA LYS A 247 46.89 30.37 10.18
C LYS A 247 45.86 31.26 9.53
N THR A 248 44.98 31.93 10.27
CA THR A 248 43.90 32.74 9.69
C THR A 248 43.94 34.19 10.14
N SER A 249 43.52 35.09 9.26
CA SER A 249 43.23 36.49 9.59
C SER A 249 41.76 36.67 9.96
N LYS A 250 41.41 37.79 10.62
CA LYS A 250 40.03 38.07 11.01
C LYS A 250 39.11 38.12 9.79
N GLY A 251 38.10 37.25 9.77
CA GLY A 251 37.13 37.16 8.68
C GLY A 251 37.67 36.47 7.43
N GLU A 252 38.83 35.83 7.50
CA GLU A 252 39.38 35.10 6.37
C GLU A 252 38.53 33.87 6.06
N GLN A 253 38.18 33.70 4.79
CA GLN A 253 37.40 32.59 4.28
C GLN A 253 38.33 31.50 3.75
N VAL A 254 38.16 30.28 4.25
CA VAL A 254 38.88 29.08 3.79
C VAL A 254 37.87 28.20 3.07
N ALA A 255 38.10 27.96 1.77
CA ALA A 255 37.22 27.16 0.94
C ALA A 255 37.67 25.71 0.89
N LEU A 256 36.71 24.79 0.98
CA LEU A 256 36.93 23.37 0.73
C LEU A 256 36.03 22.87 -0.38
N ARG A 257 36.53 21.90 -1.13
CA ARG A 257 35.75 21.15 -2.13
C ARG A 257 35.86 19.68 -1.78
N ALA A 258 34.74 19.05 -1.46
CA ALA A 258 34.66 17.65 -1.05
C ALA A 258 33.78 16.87 -2.03
N ALA A 259 34.18 15.67 -2.40
CA ALA A 259 33.36 14.71 -3.13
C ALA A 259 33.60 13.31 -2.59
N SER A 260 32.64 12.42 -2.83
CA SER A 260 32.85 11.00 -2.58
C SER A 260 32.27 10.12 -3.68
N SER A 261 32.70 8.86 -3.69
CA SER A 261 32.30 7.82 -4.62
C SER A 261 32.21 6.48 -3.88
N PHE A 262 31.30 5.61 -4.32
CA PHE A 262 31.26 4.21 -3.85
C PHE A 262 32.18 3.29 -4.67
N ILE A 263 32.86 3.83 -5.68
CA ILE A 263 33.67 3.08 -6.64
C ILE A 263 35.15 3.21 -6.33
N SER A 264 35.70 4.44 -6.36
CA SER A 264 37.13 4.67 -6.11
C SER A 264 37.45 6.15 -5.85
N TYR A 265 38.70 6.43 -5.46
CA TYR A 265 39.21 7.81 -5.36
C TYR A 265 39.17 8.56 -6.71
N GLU A 266 39.55 7.89 -7.79
CA GLU A 266 39.57 8.46 -9.14
C GLU A 266 38.16 8.82 -9.61
N GLN A 267 37.17 8.01 -9.24
CA GLN A 267 35.78 8.31 -9.53
C GLN A 267 35.28 9.50 -8.69
N ALA A 268 35.66 9.61 -7.41
CA ALA A 268 35.36 10.78 -6.60
C ALA A 268 35.99 12.09 -7.17
N GLU A 269 37.23 12.02 -7.65
CA GLU A 269 37.89 13.14 -8.37
C GLU A 269 37.16 13.50 -9.68
N THR A 270 36.65 12.49 -10.40
CA THR A 270 35.86 12.69 -11.62
C THR A 270 34.56 13.42 -11.31
N SER A 271 33.83 13.00 -10.28
CA SER A 271 32.61 13.66 -9.78
C SER A 271 32.89 15.10 -9.36
N LEU A 272 33.97 15.34 -8.59
CA LEU A 272 34.37 16.68 -8.16
C LEU A 272 34.66 17.62 -9.35
N SER A 273 35.44 17.12 -10.32
CA SER A 273 35.85 17.89 -11.50
C SER A 273 34.68 18.25 -12.39
N ARG A 274 33.69 17.36 -12.52
CA ARG A 274 32.49 17.56 -13.34
C ARG A 274 31.46 18.47 -12.68
N GLU A 275 31.20 18.27 -11.39
CA GLU A 275 30.08 18.92 -10.71
C GLU A 275 30.45 20.29 -10.13
N ILE A 276 31.68 20.44 -9.63
CA ILE A 276 32.20 21.72 -9.12
C ILE A 276 33.18 22.35 -10.11
N GLY A 277 34.17 21.59 -10.58
CA GLY A 277 35.19 22.09 -11.51
C GLY A 277 35.86 23.38 -11.01
N LYS A 278 35.66 24.48 -11.75
CA LYS A 278 36.19 25.82 -11.44
C LYS A 278 35.19 26.75 -10.75
N ASP A 279 33.98 26.28 -10.45
CA ASP A 279 32.96 27.10 -9.81
C ASP A 279 33.40 27.52 -8.40
N GLY A 280 33.14 28.79 -8.04
CA GLY A 280 33.21 29.24 -6.66
C GLY A 280 31.92 28.95 -5.88
N PHE A 281 31.97 29.14 -4.56
CA PHE A 281 30.89 28.82 -3.63
C PHE A 281 29.52 29.40 -4.03
N GLU A 282 29.44 30.70 -4.35
CA GLU A 282 28.17 31.34 -4.73
C GLU A 282 27.58 30.78 -6.04
N THR A 283 28.44 30.37 -6.98
CA THR A 283 28.01 29.74 -8.22
C THR A 283 27.40 28.37 -7.94
N THR A 284 28.07 27.53 -7.13
CA THR A 284 27.54 26.22 -6.72
C THR A 284 26.23 26.36 -5.96
N LYS A 285 26.15 27.29 -4.99
CA LYS A 285 24.91 27.63 -4.27
C LYS A 285 23.78 28.03 -5.21
N THR A 286 24.06 28.89 -6.19
CA THR A 286 23.07 29.34 -7.17
C THR A 286 22.60 28.19 -8.07
N LYS A 287 23.51 27.32 -8.52
CA LYS A 287 23.17 26.12 -9.29
C LYS A 287 22.31 25.15 -8.49
N ALA A 288 22.63 24.91 -7.22
CA ALA A 288 21.84 24.07 -6.32
C ALA A 288 20.43 24.64 -6.11
N LYS A 289 20.31 25.96 -5.88
CA LYS A 289 19.00 26.64 -5.80
C LYS A 289 18.18 26.47 -7.08
N ALA A 290 18.83 26.65 -8.24
CA ALA A 290 18.20 26.48 -9.54
C ALA A 290 17.74 25.02 -9.78
N ALA A 291 18.52 24.03 -9.33
CA ALA A 291 18.16 22.61 -9.43
C ALA A 291 16.86 22.30 -8.66
N TRP A 292 16.70 22.84 -7.45
CA TRP A 292 15.46 22.73 -6.69
C TRP A 292 14.29 23.43 -7.38
N ASN A 293 14.45 24.71 -7.72
CA ASN A 293 13.37 25.47 -8.35
C ASN A 293 12.94 24.90 -9.70
N LYS A 294 13.84 24.26 -10.46
CA LYS A 294 13.46 23.53 -11.69
C LYS A 294 12.38 22.48 -11.41
N GLN A 295 12.49 21.75 -10.30
CA GLN A 295 11.52 20.71 -9.94
C GLN A 295 10.29 21.27 -9.23
N LEU A 296 10.47 22.24 -8.33
CA LEU A 296 9.39 22.81 -7.53
C LEU A 296 8.46 23.73 -8.35
N ASN A 297 8.97 24.43 -9.36
CA ASN A 297 8.16 25.28 -10.25
C ASN A 297 7.14 24.50 -11.08
N ARG A 298 7.20 23.16 -11.07
CA ARG A 298 6.17 22.32 -11.68
C ARG A 298 4.84 22.40 -10.93
N VAL A 299 4.82 22.80 -9.65
CA VAL A 299 3.59 23.01 -8.89
C VAL A 299 3.59 24.38 -8.24
N LEU A 300 2.71 25.25 -8.72
CA LEU A 300 2.52 26.60 -8.21
C LEU A 300 1.17 26.69 -7.51
N VAL A 301 1.18 27.10 -6.23
CA VAL A 301 -0.02 27.27 -5.41
C VAL A 301 -0.28 28.75 -5.13
N GLU A 302 -1.56 29.12 -5.10
CA GLU A 302 -2.04 30.49 -4.91
C GLU A 302 -3.27 30.50 -3.97
N GLY A 303 -3.39 31.55 -3.17
CA GLY A 303 -4.53 31.77 -2.27
C GLY A 303 -4.59 30.81 -1.08
N GLY A 304 -3.44 30.49 -0.49
CA GLY A 304 -3.32 29.83 0.82
C GLY A 304 -2.66 30.76 1.85
N THR A 305 -2.68 30.38 3.13
CA THR A 305 -1.94 31.09 4.19
C THR A 305 -0.43 30.85 4.05
N ILE A 306 0.39 31.69 4.69
CA ILE A 306 1.84 31.50 4.78
C ILE A 306 2.19 30.08 5.28
N ASP A 307 1.54 29.61 6.34
CA ASP A 307 1.83 28.30 6.93
C ASP A 307 1.47 27.17 5.97
N GLN A 308 0.32 27.24 5.29
CA GLN A 308 -0.06 26.24 4.29
C GLN A 308 0.93 26.18 3.13
N VAL A 309 1.43 27.32 2.66
CA VAL A 309 2.41 27.38 1.57
C VAL A 309 3.76 26.81 2.04
N ARG A 310 4.22 27.15 3.25
CA ARG A 310 5.45 26.58 3.82
C ARG A 310 5.35 25.08 4.02
N THR A 311 4.24 24.59 4.58
CA THR A 311 4.02 23.15 4.77
C THR A 311 3.99 22.45 3.42
N PHE A 312 3.28 22.99 2.43
CA PHE A 312 3.21 22.40 1.09
C PHE A 312 4.58 22.27 0.43
N TYR A 313 5.38 23.33 0.40
CA TYR A 313 6.69 23.26 -0.23
C TYR A 313 7.70 22.45 0.59
N SER A 314 7.59 22.42 1.91
CA SER A 314 8.43 21.56 2.77
C SER A 314 8.13 20.07 2.54
N CYS A 315 6.84 19.69 2.46
CA CYS A 315 6.46 18.34 2.08
C CYS A 315 6.91 18.03 0.64
N LEU A 316 6.65 18.92 -0.33
CA LEU A 316 7.09 18.71 -1.72
C LEU A 316 8.61 18.51 -1.81
N TYR A 317 9.40 19.25 -1.02
CA TYR A 317 10.84 19.05 -0.90
C TYR A 317 11.22 17.63 -0.46
N ARG A 318 10.56 17.10 0.58
CA ARG A 318 10.82 15.75 1.08
C ARG A 318 10.50 14.65 0.07
N THR A 319 9.49 14.85 -0.80
CA THR A 319 9.16 13.89 -1.87
C THR A 319 10.23 13.74 -2.97
N LEU A 320 11.24 14.63 -3.01
CA LEU A 320 12.26 14.67 -4.06
C LEU A 320 13.65 14.27 -3.55
N GLN A 321 13.71 13.59 -2.40
CA GLN A 321 14.96 13.16 -1.77
C GLN A 321 15.25 11.68 -1.99
N PHE A 322 14.24 10.84 -1.78
CA PHE A 322 14.38 9.38 -1.80
C PHE A 322 13.57 8.72 -2.94
N PRO A 323 14.02 7.56 -3.44
CA PRO A 323 15.36 7.01 -3.22
C PRO A 323 16.46 7.91 -3.82
N GLN A 324 17.65 7.87 -3.21
CA GLN A 324 18.82 8.60 -3.67
C GLN A 324 19.40 7.92 -4.91
N LYS A 325 19.95 8.70 -5.84
CA LYS A 325 20.79 8.13 -6.90
C LYS A 325 21.95 7.37 -6.25
N HIS A 326 22.16 6.13 -6.66
CA HIS A 326 23.31 5.30 -6.25
C HIS A 326 24.18 4.93 -7.46
N TYR A 327 24.18 5.79 -8.48
CA TYR A 327 25.01 5.69 -9.66
C TYR A 327 25.89 6.93 -9.82
N GLU A 328 26.94 6.81 -10.61
CA GLU A 328 27.92 7.82 -10.94
C GLU A 328 28.14 7.89 -12.45
N LEU A 329 28.84 8.93 -12.90
CA LEU A 329 29.21 9.11 -14.30
C LEU A 329 30.71 8.89 -14.45
N ASP A 330 31.11 7.95 -15.30
CA ASP A 330 32.52 7.71 -15.62
C ASP A 330 33.15 8.90 -16.38
N GLN A 331 34.44 8.79 -16.71
CA GLN A 331 35.16 9.83 -17.45
C GLN A 331 34.56 10.13 -18.83
N GLN A 332 33.89 9.16 -19.46
CA GLN A 332 33.20 9.32 -20.75
C GLN A 332 31.75 9.79 -20.59
N GLY A 333 31.27 9.96 -19.35
CA GLY A 333 29.90 10.35 -19.03
C GLY A 333 28.90 9.19 -19.11
N LYS A 334 29.35 7.93 -19.12
CA LYS A 334 28.46 6.77 -19.02
C LYS A 334 28.07 6.53 -17.58
N ILE A 335 26.86 6.02 -17.40
CA ILE A 335 26.31 5.70 -16.09
C ILE A 335 26.87 4.36 -15.62
N ILE A 336 27.46 4.37 -14.43
CA ILE A 336 28.00 3.20 -13.73
C ILE A 336 27.62 3.27 -12.26
N HIS A 337 27.65 2.16 -11.53
CA HIS A 337 27.38 2.14 -10.10
C HIS A 337 28.20 1.06 -9.39
N TYR A 338 28.40 1.23 -8.09
CA TYR A 338 28.82 0.14 -7.20
C TYR A 338 27.57 -0.65 -6.79
N SER A 339 27.58 -1.96 -6.97
CA SER A 339 26.47 -2.83 -6.59
C SER A 339 26.53 -3.16 -5.10
N PRO A 340 25.55 -2.75 -4.28
CA PRO A 340 25.48 -3.15 -2.88
C PRO A 340 25.05 -4.62 -2.70
N TYR A 341 24.72 -5.32 -3.79
CA TYR A 341 24.30 -6.73 -3.74
C TYR A 341 25.45 -7.69 -4.01
N ASN A 342 26.35 -7.35 -4.94
CA ASN A 342 27.45 -8.24 -5.35
C ASN A 342 28.85 -7.65 -5.23
N GLY A 343 29.00 -6.37 -4.86
CA GLY A 343 30.28 -5.70 -4.63
C GLY A 343 31.04 -5.28 -5.88
N LYS A 344 30.45 -5.41 -7.08
CA LYS A 344 31.11 -5.06 -8.35
C LYS A 344 30.70 -3.68 -8.85
N VAL A 345 31.54 -3.11 -9.70
CA VAL A 345 31.18 -1.93 -10.49
C VAL A 345 30.47 -2.38 -11.76
N MET A 346 29.26 -1.91 -11.96
CA MET A 346 28.35 -2.35 -13.02
C MET A 346 27.86 -1.13 -13.84
N PRO A 347 27.51 -1.31 -15.13
CA PRO A 347 26.92 -0.24 -15.93
C PRO A 347 25.43 -0.04 -15.59
N GLY A 348 24.93 1.19 -15.80
CA GLY A 348 23.51 1.51 -15.71
C GLY A 348 23.09 2.13 -14.37
N TYR A 349 21.81 2.48 -14.27
CA TYR A 349 21.26 3.16 -13.10
C TYR A 349 21.17 2.25 -11.88
N LEU A 350 21.22 2.86 -10.70
CA LEU A 350 20.94 2.22 -9.42
C LEU A 350 20.46 3.30 -8.44
N PHE A 351 19.56 2.94 -7.52
CA PHE A 351 19.00 3.83 -6.49
C PHE A 351 19.00 3.11 -5.14
N ALA A 352 19.01 3.88 -4.05
CA ALA A 352 19.03 3.33 -2.68
C ALA A 352 18.32 4.24 -1.68
N GLY A 353 18.03 3.71 -0.48
CA GLY A 353 17.49 4.49 0.63
C GLY A 353 15.98 4.67 0.59
N THR A 354 15.23 3.60 0.30
CA THR A 354 13.75 3.64 0.32
C THR A 354 13.17 2.30 0.77
N GLY A 355 12.01 2.39 1.44
CA GLY A 355 11.12 1.28 1.74
C GLY A 355 9.88 1.33 0.87
N PHE A 356 9.59 0.26 0.12
CA PHE A 356 8.39 0.21 -0.71
C PHE A 356 7.14 0.05 0.11
N TRP A 357 7.18 -0.63 1.25
CA TRP A 357 6.08 -0.68 2.22
C TRP A 357 5.51 0.70 2.52
N ASP A 358 6.36 1.73 2.62
CA ASP A 358 5.97 3.12 2.74
C ASP A 358 5.58 3.71 1.38
N THR A 359 6.55 3.74 0.46
CA THR A 359 6.56 4.64 -0.69
C THR A 359 5.69 4.19 -1.87
N PHE A 360 5.19 2.94 -1.90
CA PHE A 360 4.28 2.47 -2.96
C PHE A 360 2.96 3.26 -2.96
N ARG A 361 2.55 3.75 -1.79
CA ARG A 361 1.21 4.28 -1.52
C ARG A 361 0.99 5.64 -2.20
N ALA A 362 1.93 6.57 -2.04
CA ALA A 362 1.82 7.92 -2.58
C ALA A 362 3.10 8.43 -3.25
N LEU A 363 4.29 8.11 -2.75
CA LEU A 363 5.55 8.64 -3.29
C LEU A 363 5.77 8.19 -4.75
N TYR A 364 5.84 6.89 -5.02
CA TYR A 364 6.02 6.39 -6.40
C TYR A 364 4.88 6.82 -7.35
N PRO A 365 3.60 6.78 -6.93
CA PRO A 365 2.51 7.39 -7.68
C PRO A 365 2.68 8.88 -7.98
N PHE A 366 3.31 9.64 -7.08
CA PHE A 366 3.64 11.05 -7.27
C PHE A 366 4.74 11.24 -8.32
N LEU A 367 5.76 10.39 -8.32
CA LEU A 367 6.80 10.40 -9.36
C LEU A 367 6.20 10.05 -10.72
N ASN A 368 5.34 9.03 -10.82
CA ASN A 368 4.61 8.71 -12.04
C ASN A 368 3.74 9.88 -12.55
N PHE A 369 3.19 10.66 -11.62
CA PHE A 369 2.34 11.81 -11.94
C PHE A 369 3.14 13.01 -12.49
N LEU A 370 4.25 13.37 -11.84
CA LEU A 370 4.90 14.66 -12.04
C LEU A 370 6.35 14.58 -12.55
N TYR A 371 7.05 13.48 -12.23
CA TYR A 371 8.46 13.25 -12.57
C TYR A 371 8.66 11.88 -13.24
N PRO A 372 7.93 11.53 -14.32
CA PRO A 372 8.01 10.19 -14.90
C PRO A 372 9.41 9.86 -15.44
N SER A 373 10.22 10.86 -15.84
CA SER A 373 11.61 10.65 -16.25
C SER A 373 12.49 10.06 -15.15
N ILE A 374 12.43 10.58 -13.92
CA ILE A 374 13.24 10.03 -12.82
C ILE A 374 12.73 8.65 -12.42
N ASN A 375 11.41 8.41 -12.41
CA ASN A 375 10.91 7.09 -12.07
C ASN A 375 11.30 6.05 -13.13
N LYS A 376 11.45 6.45 -14.41
CA LYS A 376 12.01 5.56 -15.43
C LYS A 376 13.45 5.14 -15.09
N GLU A 377 14.32 6.07 -14.66
CA GLU A 377 15.67 5.72 -14.18
C GLU A 377 15.58 4.74 -12.98
N MET A 378 14.63 4.97 -12.07
CA MET A 378 14.40 4.06 -10.92
C MET A 378 13.96 2.66 -11.35
N GLN A 379 13.09 2.53 -12.37
CA GLN A 379 12.70 1.22 -12.93
C GLN A 379 13.88 0.50 -13.59
N GLU A 380 14.78 1.25 -14.24
CA GLU A 380 16.04 0.69 -14.77
C GLU A 380 16.99 0.26 -13.63
N GLY A 381 17.00 0.99 -12.51
CA GLY A 381 17.65 0.59 -11.28
C GLY A 381 17.12 -0.73 -10.71
N LEU A 382 15.80 -0.90 -10.65
CA LEU A 382 15.16 -2.15 -10.19
C LEU A 382 15.52 -3.37 -11.06
N ILE A 383 15.72 -3.16 -12.37
CA ILE A 383 16.22 -4.22 -13.27
C ILE A 383 17.62 -4.66 -12.84
N ASN A 384 18.48 -3.70 -12.47
CA ASN A 384 19.83 -3.99 -12.00
C ASN A 384 19.82 -4.62 -10.60
N ASP A 385 18.96 -4.16 -9.68
CA ASP A 385 18.76 -4.80 -8.38
C ASP A 385 18.46 -6.30 -8.55
N TYR A 386 17.51 -6.64 -9.44
CA TYR A 386 17.16 -8.04 -9.73
C TYR A 386 18.32 -8.81 -10.36
N LYS A 387 19.01 -8.25 -11.35
CA LYS A 387 20.14 -8.92 -12.01
C LYS A 387 21.31 -9.18 -11.07
N GLU A 388 21.50 -8.31 -10.09
CA GLU A 388 22.70 -8.29 -9.26
C GLU A 388 22.49 -8.95 -7.89
N GLY A 389 21.30 -8.83 -7.33
CA GLY A 389 20.91 -9.41 -6.05
C GLY A 389 19.88 -10.54 -6.17
N GLY A 390 19.34 -10.80 -7.36
CA GLY A 390 18.42 -11.90 -7.65
C GLY A 390 16.95 -11.67 -7.29
N PHE A 391 16.59 -10.58 -6.63
CA PHE A 391 15.22 -10.24 -6.19
C PHE A 391 15.00 -8.74 -6.37
N LEU A 392 13.75 -8.25 -6.34
CA LEU A 392 13.55 -6.83 -6.14
C LEU A 392 13.71 -6.50 -4.65
N PRO A 393 14.24 -5.31 -4.30
CA PRO A 393 14.26 -4.88 -2.91
C PRO A 393 12.84 -4.55 -2.45
N GLU A 394 12.55 -4.76 -1.17
CA GLU A 394 11.37 -4.18 -0.52
C GLU A 394 11.78 -3.04 0.40
N TRP A 395 12.90 -3.20 1.11
CA TRP A 395 13.66 -2.12 1.74
C TRP A 395 15.12 -2.17 1.26
N SER A 396 15.64 -1.02 0.83
CA SER A 396 17.03 -0.86 0.35
C SER A 396 17.76 0.23 1.13
N SER A 397 18.88 -0.12 1.77
CA SER A 397 19.79 0.85 2.42
C SER A 397 21.19 0.25 2.72
N PRO A 398 22.12 0.24 1.73
CA PRO A 398 21.87 0.38 0.29
C PRO A 398 21.47 -0.95 -0.39
N GLY A 399 21.83 -2.11 0.17
CA GLY A 399 21.34 -3.42 -0.28
C GLY A 399 20.06 -3.82 0.45
N TYR A 400 19.67 -5.10 0.35
CA TYR A 400 18.46 -5.64 0.99
C TYR A 400 18.47 -5.52 2.51
N ARG A 401 17.48 -4.86 3.09
CA ARG A 401 17.32 -4.75 4.55
C ARG A 401 16.08 -5.51 5.01
N ASP A 402 16.21 -6.20 6.13
CA ASP A 402 15.16 -7.06 6.69
C ASP A 402 14.26 -6.27 7.65
N ILE A 403 13.41 -5.41 7.08
CA ILE A 403 12.48 -4.58 7.84
C ILE A 403 11.17 -4.43 7.06
N MET A 404 10.06 -4.33 7.79
CA MET A 404 8.69 -4.27 7.28
C MET A 404 8.26 -5.55 6.53
N VAL A 405 7.12 -5.47 5.85
CA VAL A 405 6.41 -6.60 5.22
C VAL A 405 5.94 -6.24 3.81
N GLY A 406 5.26 -7.19 3.15
CA GLY A 406 4.68 -6.98 1.82
C GLY A 406 5.61 -7.43 0.69
N ASN A 407 5.11 -7.33 -0.53
CA ASN A 407 5.88 -7.50 -1.76
C ASN A 407 5.56 -6.33 -2.71
N ASN A 408 5.63 -5.12 -2.14
CA ASN A 408 5.08 -3.91 -2.73
C ASN A 408 5.96 -3.35 -3.87
N SER A 409 7.15 -3.89 -4.09
CA SER A 409 7.86 -3.77 -5.37
C SER A 409 6.96 -4.09 -6.58
N ALA A 410 6.02 -5.04 -6.43
CA ALA A 410 4.99 -5.33 -7.43
C ALA A 410 4.12 -4.13 -7.77
N SER A 411 3.70 -3.36 -6.75
CA SER A 411 2.94 -2.13 -6.93
C SER A 411 3.76 -1.06 -7.64
N VAL A 412 5.01 -0.84 -7.20
CA VAL A 412 5.92 0.16 -7.78
C VAL A 412 6.13 -0.09 -9.29
N VAL A 413 6.48 -1.31 -9.67
CA VAL A 413 6.71 -1.71 -11.07
C VAL A 413 5.43 -1.62 -11.89
N SER A 414 4.34 -2.19 -11.38
CA SER A 414 3.08 -2.26 -12.12
C SER A 414 2.45 -0.88 -12.28
N ASP A 415 2.45 -0.02 -11.26
CA ASP A 415 1.90 1.34 -11.35
C ASP A 415 2.64 2.20 -12.39
N ALA A 416 3.98 2.11 -12.43
CA ALA A 416 4.78 2.82 -13.42
C ALA A 416 4.40 2.40 -14.85
N TYR A 417 4.26 1.10 -15.10
CA TYR A 417 3.83 0.61 -16.41
C TYR A 417 2.37 0.95 -16.72
N MET A 418 1.46 0.84 -15.74
CA MET A 418 0.04 1.15 -15.92
C MET A 418 -0.21 2.64 -16.20
N LYS A 419 0.66 3.54 -15.74
CA LYS A 419 0.63 4.99 -16.05
C LYS A 419 1.40 5.39 -17.31
N GLY A 420 1.87 4.42 -18.08
CA GLY A 420 2.43 4.66 -19.41
C GLY A 420 3.96 4.75 -19.48
N MET A 421 4.69 4.44 -18.41
CA MET A 421 6.16 4.44 -18.47
C MET A 421 6.64 3.28 -19.34
N ARG A 422 7.49 3.55 -20.33
CA ARG A 422 7.98 2.59 -21.32
C ARG A 422 9.46 2.82 -21.63
N GLY A 423 10.04 1.89 -22.40
CA GLY A 423 11.41 2.00 -22.91
C GLY A 423 12.48 1.56 -21.91
N TYR A 424 12.11 0.66 -21.01
CA TYR A 424 12.99 -0.15 -20.15
C TYR A 424 12.55 -1.62 -20.27
N ASP A 425 13.37 -2.55 -19.79
CA ASP A 425 13.12 -4.00 -19.91
C ASP A 425 12.06 -4.50 -18.91
N ILE A 426 10.79 -4.24 -19.25
CA ILE A 426 9.64 -4.69 -18.47
C ILE A 426 9.55 -6.22 -18.36
N ASN A 427 10.12 -6.97 -19.30
CA ASN A 427 10.05 -8.44 -19.25
C ASN A 427 10.91 -8.99 -18.11
N THR A 428 12.13 -8.43 -17.92
CA THR A 428 12.96 -8.77 -16.76
C THR A 428 12.26 -8.40 -15.45
N LEU A 429 11.61 -7.24 -15.37
CA LEU A 429 10.85 -6.86 -14.16
C LEU A 429 9.65 -7.78 -13.94
N TYR A 430 8.90 -8.14 -14.98
CA TYR A 430 7.80 -9.09 -14.85
C TYR A 430 8.30 -10.46 -14.37
N GLU A 431 9.43 -10.94 -14.88
CA GLU A 431 10.07 -12.17 -14.37
C GLU A 431 10.40 -12.05 -12.87
N ALA A 432 10.99 -10.93 -12.46
CA ALA A 432 11.29 -10.65 -11.06
C ALA A 432 10.03 -10.68 -10.18
N LEU A 433 8.94 -10.03 -10.62
CA LEU A 433 7.66 -10.04 -9.89
C LEU A 433 7.09 -11.45 -9.73
N ILE A 434 7.14 -12.28 -10.77
CA ILE A 434 6.67 -13.66 -10.69
C ILE A 434 7.54 -14.47 -9.72
N LYS A 435 8.86 -14.26 -9.72
CA LYS A 435 9.76 -14.93 -8.79
C LYS A 435 9.48 -14.52 -7.35
N ASP A 436 9.45 -13.22 -7.07
CA ASP A 436 9.25 -12.65 -5.74
C ASP A 436 7.89 -13.07 -5.16
N ALA A 437 6.83 -13.09 -6.00
CA ALA A 437 5.50 -13.51 -5.59
C ALA A 437 5.37 -15.01 -5.26
N ASN A 438 6.34 -15.85 -5.63
CA ASN A 438 6.27 -17.31 -5.47
C ASN A 438 7.45 -17.90 -4.68
N THR A 439 8.37 -17.08 -4.16
CA THR A 439 9.55 -17.55 -3.43
C THR A 439 9.87 -16.67 -2.21
N GLU A 440 10.48 -17.26 -1.19
CA GLU A 440 11.09 -16.47 -0.11
C GLU A 440 12.44 -15.92 -0.59
N GLY A 441 12.75 -14.68 -0.21
CA GLY A 441 13.99 -14.00 -0.58
C GLY A 441 15.16 -14.28 0.37
N PRO A 442 16.30 -13.58 0.17
CA PRO A 442 17.52 -13.76 0.96
C PRO A 442 17.37 -13.26 2.41
N VAL A 443 16.36 -12.46 2.70
CA VAL A 443 15.97 -11.98 4.04
C VAL A 443 14.44 -12.00 4.15
N SER A 444 13.88 -11.93 5.36
CA SER A 444 12.44 -12.19 5.56
C SER A 444 11.52 -11.15 4.90
N ALA A 445 11.97 -9.91 4.75
CA ALA A 445 11.23 -8.84 4.09
C ALA A 445 11.32 -8.88 2.55
N VAL A 446 12.23 -9.66 1.95
CA VAL A 446 12.41 -9.73 0.49
C VAL A 446 11.75 -11.00 -0.08
N GLY A 447 11.13 -10.90 -1.25
CA GLY A 447 10.23 -11.93 -1.75
C GLY A 447 8.98 -12.02 -0.87
N ARG A 448 8.43 -13.23 -0.66
CA ARG A 448 7.25 -13.41 0.19
C ARG A 448 7.49 -14.42 1.31
N LYS A 449 7.74 -13.92 2.53
CA LYS A 449 7.73 -14.79 3.72
C LYS A 449 6.38 -15.49 3.87
N GLY A 450 6.39 -16.82 4.06
CA GLY A 450 5.19 -17.63 4.19
C GLY A 450 4.47 -17.92 2.87
N VAL A 451 5.10 -17.67 1.71
CA VAL A 451 4.48 -17.83 0.38
C VAL A 451 3.88 -19.20 0.13
N LYS A 452 4.49 -20.27 0.67
CA LYS A 452 3.93 -21.62 0.55
C LYS A 452 2.53 -21.69 1.18
N TYR A 453 2.38 -21.22 2.41
CA TYR A 453 1.07 -21.17 3.07
C TYR A 453 0.10 -20.26 2.34
N TYR A 454 0.55 -19.08 1.91
CA TYR A 454 -0.30 -18.17 1.15
C TYR A 454 -0.81 -18.79 -0.16
N ASN A 455 0.04 -19.53 -0.88
CA ASN A 455 -0.32 -20.19 -2.13
C ASN A 455 -1.27 -21.37 -1.92
N ASP A 456 -1.07 -22.17 -0.87
CA ASP A 456 -1.87 -23.36 -0.58
C ASP A 456 -3.21 -23.00 0.11
N LEU A 457 -3.16 -22.09 1.09
CA LEU A 457 -4.26 -21.75 1.99
C LEU A 457 -4.97 -20.44 1.60
N GLY A 458 -4.36 -19.59 0.78
CA GLY A 458 -4.90 -18.27 0.45
C GLY A 458 -4.68 -17.22 1.55
N TYR A 459 -3.90 -17.54 2.59
CA TYR A 459 -3.48 -16.64 3.65
C TYR A 459 -2.25 -17.19 4.35
N VAL A 460 -1.49 -16.34 5.04
CA VAL A 460 -0.41 -16.74 5.93
C VAL A 460 -1.02 -17.01 7.33
N PRO A 461 -0.91 -18.23 7.87
CA PRO A 461 -1.49 -18.56 9.15
C PRO A 461 -0.84 -17.83 10.33
N TYR A 462 -1.61 -17.67 11.41
CA TYR A 462 -1.19 -17.01 12.64
C TYR A 462 -0.27 -17.88 13.50
N ASN A 463 -0.52 -19.18 13.57
CA ASN A 463 0.12 -20.10 14.52
C ASN A 463 1.27 -20.94 13.94
N VAL A 464 1.94 -20.44 12.89
CA VAL A 464 3.02 -21.17 12.17
C VAL A 464 4.41 -20.52 12.35
N GLY A 465 4.57 -19.65 13.35
CA GLY A 465 5.83 -18.98 13.63
C GLY A 465 6.22 -17.89 12.63
N ILE A 466 5.23 -17.34 11.91
CA ILE A 466 5.40 -16.19 11.00
C ILE A 466 4.58 -15.04 11.57
N ASN A 467 5.26 -14.00 12.06
CA ASN A 467 4.62 -12.79 12.58
C ASN A 467 4.07 -11.91 11.45
N GLU A 468 3.23 -10.95 11.83
CA GLU A 468 2.55 -9.99 10.96
C GLU A 468 1.78 -10.64 9.79
N ASN A 469 1.32 -11.88 10.01
CA ASN A 469 0.79 -12.76 8.97
C ASN A 469 -0.51 -12.23 8.32
N ALA A 470 -1.32 -11.46 9.06
CA ALA A 470 -2.51 -10.83 8.51
C ALA A 470 -2.15 -9.60 7.65
N ALA A 471 -1.20 -8.77 8.10
CA ALA A 471 -0.67 -7.67 7.28
C ALA A 471 -0.06 -8.19 5.97
N ARG A 472 0.80 -9.21 6.06
CA ARG A 472 1.40 -9.89 4.89
C ARG A 472 0.33 -10.41 3.93
N THR A 473 -0.70 -11.08 4.43
CA THR A 473 -1.78 -11.61 3.58
C THR A 473 -2.54 -10.51 2.84
N LEU A 474 -2.84 -9.39 3.52
CA LEU A 474 -3.58 -8.27 2.93
C LEU A 474 -2.76 -7.57 1.85
N GLU A 475 -1.47 -7.33 2.13
CA GLU A 475 -0.57 -6.70 1.17
C GLU A 475 -0.25 -7.63 0.00
N TYR A 476 0.00 -8.92 0.21
CA TYR A 476 0.19 -9.88 -0.88
C TYR A 476 -1.04 -9.99 -1.80
N ALA A 477 -2.26 -9.90 -1.24
CA ALA A 477 -3.48 -9.88 -2.06
C ALA A 477 -3.56 -8.63 -2.94
N TYR A 478 -3.13 -7.47 -2.42
CA TYR A 478 -2.99 -6.26 -3.22
C TYR A 478 -1.87 -6.39 -4.26
N ASP A 479 -0.71 -6.93 -3.89
CA ASP A 479 0.42 -7.11 -4.80
C ASP A 479 0.07 -8.09 -5.94
N ASP A 480 -0.72 -9.14 -5.66
CA ASP A 480 -1.27 -10.02 -6.70
C ASP A 480 -2.21 -9.28 -7.65
N PHE A 481 -3.00 -8.32 -7.16
CA PHE A 481 -3.79 -7.45 -8.04
C PHE A 481 -2.91 -6.61 -8.97
N THR A 482 -1.79 -6.07 -8.48
CA THR A 482 -0.91 -5.23 -9.31
C THR A 482 -0.21 -6.08 -10.38
N ILE A 483 0.23 -7.30 -10.04
CA ILE A 483 0.75 -8.29 -11.00
C ILE A 483 -0.33 -8.65 -12.03
N TYR A 484 -1.58 -8.87 -11.61
CA TYR A 484 -2.70 -9.11 -12.53
C TYR A 484 -2.89 -7.97 -13.55
N GLN A 485 -2.83 -6.72 -13.10
CA GLN A 485 -2.96 -5.55 -13.99
C GLN A 485 -1.83 -5.53 -15.02
N LEU A 486 -0.59 -5.74 -14.57
CA LEU A 486 0.56 -5.78 -15.46
C LEU A 486 0.51 -6.96 -16.42
N ALA A 487 0.15 -8.15 -15.95
CA ALA A 487 -0.01 -9.36 -16.76
C ALA A 487 -1.03 -9.15 -17.89
N LYS A 488 -2.15 -8.49 -17.60
CA LYS A 488 -3.14 -8.08 -18.61
C LYS A 488 -2.56 -7.10 -19.61
N ALA A 489 -1.87 -6.06 -19.14
CA ALA A 489 -1.27 -5.05 -20.01
C ALA A 489 -0.21 -5.64 -20.95
N LEU A 490 0.54 -6.63 -20.47
CA LEU A 490 1.57 -7.37 -21.23
C LEU A 490 1.00 -8.54 -22.05
N LYS A 491 -0.32 -8.80 -21.99
CA LYS A 491 -0.98 -9.92 -22.68
C LYS A 491 -0.33 -11.28 -22.37
N ARG A 492 -0.05 -11.51 -21.09
CA ARG A 492 0.52 -12.76 -20.58
C ARG A 492 -0.47 -13.93 -20.77
N PRO A 493 -0.01 -15.20 -20.69
CA PRO A 493 -0.89 -16.35 -20.76
C PRO A 493 -2.08 -16.22 -19.80
N GLN A 494 -3.28 -16.59 -20.27
CA GLN A 494 -4.52 -16.41 -19.49
C GLN A 494 -4.46 -17.10 -18.12
N ALA A 495 -3.78 -18.25 -18.02
CA ALA A 495 -3.57 -18.95 -16.75
C ALA A 495 -2.77 -18.13 -15.72
N GLU A 496 -1.78 -17.34 -16.15
CA GLU A 496 -1.06 -16.41 -15.25
C GLU A 496 -2.01 -15.28 -14.80
N ILE A 497 -2.76 -14.69 -15.74
CA ILE A 497 -3.72 -13.61 -15.45
C ILE A 497 -4.78 -14.09 -14.44
N ASP A 498 -5.38 -15.25 -14.66
CA ASP A 498 -6.43 -15.82 -13.82
C ASP A 498 -5.91 -16.18 -12.42
N LEU A 499 -4.66 -16.66 -12.32
CA LEU A 499 -4.03 -16.99 -11.04
C LEU A 499 -3.94 -15.77 -10.13
N TYR A 500 -3.38 -14.67 -10.65
CA TYR A 500 -3.20 -13.44 -9.87
C TYR A 500 -4.53 -12.70 -9.64
N ALA A 501 -5.47 -12.78 -10.59
CA ALA A 501 -6.85 -12.32 -10.37
C ALA A 501 -7.50 -13.04 -9.18
N LYS A 502 -7.37 -14.37 -9.12
CA LYS A 502 -7.90 -15.19 -8.01
C LYS A 502 -7.22 -14.87 -6.69
N ARG A 503 -5.88 -14.84 -6.65
CA ARG A 503 -5.13 -14.56 -5.42
C ARG A 503 -5.37 -13.13 -4.92
N SER A 504 -5.69 -12.17 -5.79
CA SER A 504 -6.09 -10.84 -5.34
C SER A 504 -7.31 -10.83 -4.41
N GLN A 505 -8.12 -11.88 -4.42
CA GLN A 505 -9.29 -12.00 -3.55
C GLN A 505 -8.97 -12.62 -2.18
N ASN A 506 -7.70 -12.92 -1.87
CA ASN A 506 -7.30 -13.58 -0.64
C ASN A 506 -7.54 -12.77 0.64
N TYR A 507 -7.72 -11.45 0.56
CA TYR A 507 -8.13 -10.61 1.69
C TYR A 507 -9.42 -11.12 2.37
N ARG A 508 -10.32 -11.75 1.59
CA ARG A 508 -11.58 -12.31 2.08
C ARG A 508 -11.37 -13.43 3.11
N ASN A 509 -10.23 -14.12 3.05
CA ASN A 509 -9.94 -15.27 3.91
C ASN A 509 -9.74 -14.87 5.39
N LEU A 510 -9.34 -13.62 5.64
CA LEU A 510 -9.07 -13.10 6.98
C LEU A 510 -10.19 -12.21 7.55
N TYR A 511 -11.24 -11.96 6.78
CA TYR A 511 -12.37 -11.18 7.26
C TYR A 511 -13.23 -12.02 8.23
N ASP A 512 -13.31 -11.58 9.48
CA ASP A 512 -14.14 -12.18 10.53
C ASP A 512 -15.51 -11.48 10.57
N PRO A 513 -16.61 -12.15 10.14
CA PRO A 513 -17.93 -11.54 10.09
C PRO A 513 -18.48 -11.11 11.45
N SER A 514 -18.02 -11.72 12.55
CA SER A 514 -18.50 -11.43 13.90
C SER A 514 -18.04 -10.06 14.39
N SER A 515 -16.79 -9.70 14.08
CA SER A 515 -16.17 -8.41 14.43
C SER A 515 -16.23 -7.39 13.30
N LYS A 516 -16.46 -7.85 12.05
CA LYS A 516 -16.40 -7.05 10.81
C LYS A 516 -15.02 -6.46 10.55
N LEU A 517 -14.00 -7.15 11.02
CA LEU A 517 -12.60 -6.74 10.96
C LEU A 517 -11.74 -7.88 10.41
N MET A 518 -10.54 -7.55 9.96
CA MET A 518 -9.54 -8.55 9.61
C MET A 518 -8.96 -9.18 10.87
N ARG A 519 -8.80 -10.50 10.88
CA ARG A 519 -8.34 -11.25 12.05
C ARG A 519 -7.38 -12.34 11.61
N GLY A 520 -6.30 -12.53 12.38
CA GLY A 520 -5.37 -13.64 12.18
C GLY A 520 -6.12 -14.97 12.18
N LYS A 521 -5.73 -15.87 11.28
CA LYS A 521 -6.38 -17.16 11.07
C LYS A 521 -5.36 -18.27 11.20
N ASN A 522 -5.65 -19.29 11.99
CA ASN A 522 -4.79 -20.45 12.21
C ASN A 522 -4.75 -21.34 10.98
N GLU A 523 -3.76 -22.22 10.90
CA GLU A 523 -3.55 -23.11 9.75
C GLU A 523 -4.75 -24.04 9.50
N ASP A 524 -5.44 -24.45 10.57
CA ASP A 524 -6.63 -25.32 10.51
C ASP A 524 -7.90 -24.61 9.98
N GLY A 525 -7.84 -23.30 9.75
CA GLY A 525 -8.94 -22.47 9.27
C GLY A 525 -9.75 -21.77 10.37
N SER A 526 -9.46 -22.01 11.66
CA SER A 526 -10.07 -21.26 12.76
C SER A 526 -9.48 -19.85 12.89
N PHE A 527 -10.26 -18.87 13.34
CA PHE A 527 -9.71 -17.56 13.67
C PHE A 527 -8.97 -17.61 15.02
N MET A 528 -7.86 -16.88 15.13
CA MET A 528 -7.05 -16.84 16.35
C MET A 528 -7.87 -16.37 17.57
N SER A 529 -7.72 -16.98 18.73
CA SER A 529 -8.50 -16.66 19.94
C SER A 529 -7.61 -16.67 21.19
N PRO A 530 -7.78 -15.73 22.15
CA PRO A 530 -8.76 -14.62 22.15
C PRO A 530 -8.43 -13.53 21.12
N PHE A 531 -9.45 -12.77 20.68
CA PHE A 531 -9.26 -11.64 19.75
C PHE A 531 -9.41 -10.31 20.46
N ASN A 532 -8.34 -9.50 20.41
CA ASN A 532 -8.36 -8.10 20.78
C ASN A 532 -8.10 -7.26 19.52
N PRO A 533 -9.10 -6.50 19.01
CA PRO A 533 -8.91 -5.70 17.80
C PRO A 533 -7.98 -4.50 17.99
N PHE A 534 -7.64 -4.15 19.24
CA PHE A 534 -6.75 -3.06 19.61
C PHE A 534 -5.31 -3.52 19.88
N LYS A 535 -5.00 -4.82 19.78
CA LYS A 535 -3.64 -5.33 19.91
C LYS A 535 -2.81 -4.90 18.71
N TRP A 536 -1.75 -4.14 18.96
CA TRP A 536 -0.79 -3.73 17.95
C TRP A 536 0.26 -4.82 17.75
N GLY A 537 0.76 -4.95 16.52
CA GLY A 537 1.75 -5.97 16.18
C GLY A 537 1.12 -7.35 16.03
N ASP A 538 1.89 -8.39 16.34
CA ASP A 538 1.44 -9.79 16.36
C ASP A 538 0.94 -10.28 14.98
N ALA A 539 -0.36 -10.19 14.70
CA ALA A 539 -0.91 -10.49 13.37
C ALA A 539 -0.70 -9.35 12.36
N PHE A 540 -0.45 -8.13 12.83
CA PHE A 540 -0.28 -6.93 12.03
C PHE A 540 1.12 -6.33 12.23
N THR A 541 1.54 -5.41 11.37
CA THR A 541 2.77 -4.61 11.57
C THR A 541 2.38 -3.19 11.95
N GLU A 542 3.07 -2.61 12.94
CA GLU A 542 2.92 -1.23 13.42
C GLU A 542 1.47 -0.69 13.50
N GLY A 543 0.56 -1.55 13.90
CA GLY A 543 -0.85 -1.23 13.87
C GLY A 543 -1.67 -2.38 14.39
N ASN A 544 -2.97 -2.16 14.49
CA ASN A 544 -3.93 -3.15 14.92
C ASN A 544 -4.96 -3.41 13.80
N SER A 545 -5.98 -4.21 14.13
CA SER A 545 -7.02 -4.58 13.16
C SER A 545 -7.83 -3.39 12.64
N TRP A 546 -8.03 -2.34 13.45
CA TRP A 546 -8.70 -1.11 13.03
C TRP A 546 -7.89 -0.29 12.02
N HIS A 547 -6.58 -0.53 11.90
CA HIS A 547 -5.73 0.12 10.91
C HIS A 547 -5.65 -0.70 9.63
N TYR A 548 -5.48 -2.03 9.76
CA TYR A 548 -5.25 -2.92 8.63
C TYR A 548 -6.51 -3.42 7.92
N SER A 549 -7.69 -3.37 8.55
CA SER A 549 -8.93 -3.86 7.92
C SER A 549 -9.31 -3.14 6.62
N TRP A 550 -8.68 -1.99 6.37
CA TRP A 550 -8.90 -1.14 5.20
C TRP A 550 -7.91 -1.40 4.07
N SER A 551 -6.89 -2.25 4.26
CA SER A 551 -5.85 -2.59 3.29
C SER A 551 -6.37 -3.53 2.19
N VAL A 552 -7.40 -3.08 1.48
CA VAL A 552 -8.05 -3.74 0.33
C VAL A 552 -8.18 -2.72 -0.81
N PHE A 553 -7.07 -2.02 -1.10
CA PHE A 553 -7.02 -0.86 -1.99
C PHE A 553 -7.71 -1.11 -3.34
N HIS A 554 -7.51 -2.32 -3.87
CA HIS A 554 -7.99 -2.75 -5.18
C HIS A 554 -9.46 -3.16 -5.21
N ASP A 555 -10.10 -3.40 -4.06
CA ASP A 555 -11.45 -3.97 -4.02
C ASP A 555 -12.32 -3.49 -2.84
N ILE A 556 -12.42 -2.17 -2.68
CA ILE A 556 -13.26 -1.55 -1.64
C ILE A 556 -14.73 -1.93 -1.80
N ALA A 557 -15.24 -2.13 -3.02
CA ALA A 557 -16.59 -2.66 -3.23
C ALA A 557 -16.77 -4.06 -2.63
N GLY A 558 -15.77 -4.95 -2.78
CA GLY A 558 -15.78 -6.27 -2.15
C GLY A 558 -15.70 -6.20 -0.62
N LEU A 559 -14.93 -5.26 -0.06
CA LEU A 559 -14.89 -5.01 1.39
C LEU A 559 -16.22 -4.45 1.93
N ILE A 560 -16.86 -3.54 1.19
CA ILE A 560 -18.21 -3.02 1.50
C ILE A 560 -19.21 -4.18 1.55
N GLU A 561 -19.13 -5.12 0.61
CA GLU A 561 -19.98 -6.32 0.61
C GLU A 561 -19.77 -7.16 1.87
N LEU A 562 -18.51 -7.47 2.22
CA LEU A 562 -18.17 -8.23 3.43
C LEU A 562 -18.73 -7.58 4.71
N MET A 563 -18.66 -6.26 4.80
CA MET A 563 -19.18 -5.50 5.95
C MET A 563 -20.70 -5.44 6.03
N GLY A 564 -21.43 -5.94 5.03
CA GLY A 564 -22.90 -5.91 4.99
C GLY A 564 -23.47 -4.65 4.34
N GLY A 565 -22.71 -4.01 3.45
CA GLY A 565 -23.15 -2.89 2.63
C GLY A 565 -22.66 -1.52 3.08
N LYS A 566 -22.92 -0.50 2.24
CA LYS A 566 -22.34 0.85 2.36
C LYS A 566 -22.62 1.52 3.70
N ALA A 567 -23.83 1.39 4.24
CA ALA A 567 -24.20 2.00 5.51
C ALA A 567 -23.35 1.47 6.67
N GLN A 568 -23.16 0.15 6.74
CA GLN A 568 -22.33 -0.45 7.77
C GLN A 568 -20.85 -0.09 7.58
N PHE A 569 -20.36 -0.10 6.33
CA PHE A 569 -18.99 0.31 6.02
C PHE A 569 -18.72 1.75 6.50
N VAL A 570 -19.63 2.68 6.22
CA VAL A 570 -19.54 4.08 6.70
C VAL A 570 -19.61 4.14 8.23
N ASN A 571 -20.44 3.34 8.89
CA ASN A 571 -20.48 3.29 10.35
C ASN A 571 -19.16 2.81 10.96
N MET A 572 -18.50 1.83 10.33
CA MET A 572 -17.17 1.35 10.74
C MET A 572 -16.11 2.45 10.56
N LEU A 573 -16.12 3.17 9.42
CA LEU A 573 -15.22 4.31 9.19
C LEU A 573 -15.44 5.44 10.21
N ASP A 574 -16.70 5.82 10.46
CA ASP A 574 -17.04 6.83 11.45
C ASP A 574 -16.56 6.43 12.86
N SER A 575 -16.54 5.14 13.16
CA SER A 575 -16.14 4.62 14.48
C SER A 575 -14.66 4.84 14.77
N ILE A 576 -13.80 4.84 13.74
CA ILE A 576 -12.36 5.14 13.87
C ILE A 576 -12.18 6.45 14.65
N PHE A 577 -12.92 7.50 14.27
CA PHE A 577 -12.77 8.84 14.85
C PHE A 577 -13.56 9.04 16.15
N LYS A 578 -14.53 8.17 16.45
CA LYS A 578 -15.39 8.26 17.64
C LYS A 578 -14.84 7.48 18.83
N MET A 579 -14.15 6.37 18.58
CA MET A 579 -13.56 5.55 19.63
C MET A 579 -12.45 6.31 20.37
N PRO A 580 -12.21 6.03 21.66
CA PRO A 580 -10.98 6.45 22.29
C PRO A 580 -9.75 5.77 21.63
N PRO A 581 -8.56 6.39 21.67
CA PRO A 581 -7.32 5.79 21.18
C PRO A 581 -6.78 4.71 22.14
N VAL A 582 -7.62 3.73 22.48
CA VAL A 582 -7.22 2.56 23.29
C VAL A 582 -6.31 1.65 22.47
N PHE A 583 -5.35 1.02 23.13
CA PHE A 583 -4.39 0.12 22.50
C PHE A 583 -4.02 -1.01 23.47
N ASP A 584 -3.47 -2.08 22.91
CA ASP A 584 -2.78 -3.14 23.63
C ASP A 584 -1.40 -3.32 22.98
N ASP A 585 -0.36 -3.09 23.77
CA ASP A 585 1.06 -3.08 23.39
C ASP A 585 1.80 -4.35 23.84
N SER A 586 1.07 -5.38 24.29
CA SER A 586 1.64 -6.62 24.84
C SER A 586 2.61 -7.33 23.90
N TYR A 587 2.45 -7.19 22.59
CA TYR A 587 3.38 -7.73 21.60
C TYR A 587 4.77 -7.07 21.68
N TYR A 588 4.80 -5.74 21.82
CA TYR A 588 6.04 -4.97 21.85
C TYR A 588 6.68 -4.91 23.25
N GLY A 589 5.91 -5.25 24.30
CA GLY A 589 6.37 -5.16 25.69
C GLY A 589 6.43 -3.73 26.24
N GLY A 590 5.85 -2.77 25.53
CA GLY A 590 5.75 -1.37 25.92
C GLY A 590 5.27 -0.47 24.79
N VAL A 591 4.97 0.79 25.14
CA VAL A 591 4.42 1.79 24.21
C VAL A 591 5.51 2.25 23.23
N ILE A 592 5.45 1.76 22.00
CA ILE A 592 6.23 2.28 20.87
C ILE A 592 5.74 3.68 20.45
N HIS A 593 6.53 4.40 19.66
CA HIS A 593 6.26 5.82 19.36
C HIS A 593 4.98 6.00 18.54
N GLU A 594 4.67 5.10 17.61
CA GLU A 594 3.49 5.12 16.74
C GLU A 594 2.17 5.00 17.55
N ILE A 595 2.20 4.18 18.60
CA ILE A 595 1.08 4.09 19.56
C ILE A 595 0.91 5.44 20.28
N ARG A 596 2.02 6.02 20.75
CA ARG A 596 2.00 7.31 21.45
C ARG A 596 1.49 8.43 20.55
N GLU A 597 1.94 8.46 19.30
CA GLU A 597 1.56 9.42 18.26
C GLU A 597 0.05 9.36 18.02
N MET A 598 -0.52 8.17 17.77
CA MET A 598 -1.98 8.01 17.67
C MET A 598 -2.69 8.56 18.92
N GLN A 599 -2.20 8.19 20.10
CA GLN A 599 -2.87 8.51 21.37
C GLN A 599 -3.00 10.02 21.60
N ILE A 600 -1.98 10.80 21.31
CA ILE A 600 -1.95 12.23 21.64
C ILE A 600 -2.68 13.11 20.62
N MET A 601 -2.97 12.60 19.41
CA MET A 601 -3.62 13.39 18.36
C MET A 601 -5.11 13.63 18.60
N ASN A 602 -5.73 12.87 19.51
CA ASN A 602 -7.15 12.93 19.82
C ASN A 602 -8.02 12.84 18.55
N MET A 603 -7.81 11.76 17.79
CA MET A 603 -8.54 11.41 16.57
C MET A 603 -9.01 9.94 16.59
N GLY A 604 -9.24 9.40 17.79
CA GLY A 604 -9.58 8.00 18.01
C GLY A 604 -8.52 7.05 17.50
N GLN A 605 -8.92 6.02 16.74
CA GLN A 605 -8.00 5.05 16.11
C GLN A 605 -7.40 5.56 14.79
N TYR A 606 -7.55 6.84 14.44
CA TYR A 606 -6.94 7.37 13.22
C TYR A 606 -5.46 7.70 13.44
N ALA A 607 -4.61 6.68 13.32
CA ALA A 607 -3.15 6.78 13.41
C ALA A 607 -2.52 7.32 12.11
N HIS A 608 -2.76 8.59 11.77
CA HIS A 608 -2.27 9.19 10.51
C HIS A 608 -0.75 9.12 10.32
N GLY A 609 0.00 9.19 11.44
CA GLY A 609 1.47 9.10 11.45
C GLY A 609 2.02 7.76 10.98
N ASN A 610 1.17 6.76 10.74
CA ASN A 610 1.55 5.45 10.23
C ASN A 610 0.79 5.10 8.93
N GLN A 611 1.47 4.41 8.03
CA GLN A 611 1.14 4.18 6.63
C GLN A 611 -0.14 3.34 6.36
N PRO A 612 -0.48 2.29 7.14
CA PRO A 612 -1.61 1.40 6.84
C PRO A 612 -2.97 2.09 6.72
N ILE A 613 -3.16 3.24 7.38
CA ILE A 613 -4.46 3.93 7.46
C ILE A 613 -4.51 5.25 6.67
N GLN A 614 -3.42 5.66 6.01
CA GLN A 614 -3.34 6.96 5.33
C GLN A 614 -4.41 7.16 4.24
N HIS A 615 -4.83 6.10 3.54
CA HIS A 615 -5.86 6.15 2.50
C HIS A 615 -7.30 6.18 3.04
N VAL A 616 -7.53 5.88 4.33
CA VAL A 616 -8.87 5.62 4.87
C VAL A 616 -9.84 6.80 4.68
N LEU A 617 -9.32 8.03 4.71
CA LEU A 617 -10.12 9.24 4.54
C LEU A 617 -10.78 9.32 3.16
N TYR A 618 -10.22 8.65 2.17
CA TYR A 618 -10.74 8.62 0.80
C TYR A 618 -11.81 7.55 0.61
N LEU A 619 -12.00 6.63 1.56
CA LEU A 619 -12.88 5.47 1.38
C LEU A 619 -14.37 5.81 1.41
N TYR A 620 -14.78 6.94 2.00
CA TYR A 620 -16.18 7.39 1.91
C TYR A 620 -16.63 7.66 0.46
N ASN A 621 -15.69 7.95 -0.45
CA ASN A 621 -15.97 8.12 -1.89
C ASN A 621 -16.53 6.85 -2.55
N TYR A 622 -16.23 5.66 -1.99
CA TYR A 622 -16.70 4.36 -2.47
C TYR A 622 -18.07 3.99 -1.89
N ALA A 623 -18.48 4.67 -0.82
CA ALA A 623 -19.69 4.38 -0.07
C ALA A 623 -20.78 5.46 -0.20
N ASN A 624 -20.76 6.24 -1.28
CA ASN A 624 -21.72 7.33 -1.58
C ASN A 624 -21.71 8.50 -0.59
N GLU A 625 -20.65 8.71 0.20
CA GLU A 625 -20.57 9.83 1.15
C GLU A 625 -19.29 10.68 0.98
N PRO A 626 -18.95 11.16 -0.23
CA PRO A 626 -17.70 11.88 -0.49
C PRO A 626 -17.52 13.16 0.36
N TRP A 627 -18.62 13.76 0.85
CA TRP A 627 -18.54 14.91 1.76
C TRP A 627 -17.86 14.57 3.09
N LYS A 628 -17.93 13.32 3.57
CA LYS A 628 -17.20 12.89 4.78
C LYS A 628 -15.69 12.84 4.52
N SER A 629 -15.27 12.39 3.33
CA SER A 629 -13.86 12.48 2.91
C SER A 629 -13.39 13.94 2.96
N GLN A 630 -14.17 14.86 2.37
CA GLN A 630 -13.82 16.28 2.30
C GLN A 630 -13.60 16.88 3.69
N TYR A 631 -14.49 16.57 4.65
CA TYR A 631 -14.36 17.02 6.03
C TYR A 631 -13.08 16.50 6.68
N TRP A 632 -12.87 15.18 6.68
CA TRP A 632 -11.74 14.58 7.40
C TRP A 632 -10.39 14.89 6.77
N ILE A 633 -10.31 14.97 5.43
CA ILE A 633 -9.07 15.35 4.72
C ILE A 633 -8.65 16.77 5.11
N ARG A 634 -9.58 17.74 5.15
CA ARG A 634 -9.26 19.10 5.62
C ARG A 634 -8.90 19.13 7.09
N ASN A 635 -9.57 18.33 7.92
CA ASN A 635 -9.25 18.25 9.35
C ASN A 635 -7.83 17.72 9.59
N ALA A 636 -7.43 16.65 8.89
CA ALA A 636 -6.10 16.08 8.97
C ALA A 636 -5.02 17.08 8.51
N MET A 637 -5.16 17.66 7.31
CA MET A 637 -4.18 18.65 6.79
C MET A 637 -4.02 19.87 7.71
N ASN A 638 -5.11 20.35 8.33
CA ASN A 638 -5.07 21.54 9.19
C ASN A 638 -4.51 21.25 10.60
N ARG A 639 -4.60 20.01 11.10
CA ARG A 639 -4.24 19.67 12.48
C ARG A 639 -2.89 18.96 12.62
N LEU A 640 -2.56 18.13 11.63
CA LEU A 640 -1.47 17.14 11.74
C LEU A 640 -0.19 17.57 11.02
N TYR A 641 -0.21 18.73 10.35
CA TYR A 641 0.91 19.25 9.58
C TYR A 641 1.16 20.73 9.87
N LYS A 642 2.42 21.07 10.13
CA LYS A 642 2.91 22.44 10.31
C LYS A 642 4.32 22.57 9.76
N ALA A 643 4.67 23.74 9.23
CA ALA A 643 6.04 24.02 8.77
C ALA A 643 7.02 24.35 9.92
N THR A 644 6.87 23.72 11.08
CA THR A 644 7.68 23.91 12.29
C THR A 644 8.59 22.69 12.53
N PRO A 645 9.60 22.79 13.41
CA PRO A 645 10.47 21.65 13.73
C PRO A 645 9.74 20.39 14.21
N ASP A 646 8.58 20.55 14.85
CA ASP A 646 7.64 19.51 15.29
C ASP A 646 6.49 19.28 14.28
N GLY A 647 6.80 19.37 12.99
CA GLY A 647 5.81 19.63 11.95
C GLY A 647 4.94 18.47 11.47
N TYR A 648 5.34 17.21 11.64
CA TYR A 648 4.55 16.03 11.29
C TYR A 648 3.93 15.40 12.56
N CYS A 649 2.98 14.49 12.38
CA CYS A 649 2.32 13.78 13.48
C CYS A 649 2.85 12.34 13.72
N GLY A 650 3.99 12.02 13.13
CA GLY A 650 4.65 10.71 13.09
C GLY A 650 5.80 10.76 12.11
N ASP A 651 6.34 9.62 11.71
CA ASP A 651 7.48 9.55 10.79
C ASP A 651 7.16 10.10 9.38
N GLU A 652 8.18 10.70 8.75
CA GLU A 652 8.06 11.28 7.40
C GLU A 652 8.13 10.21 6.31
N ASP A 653 8.93 9.17 6.57
CA ASP A 653 9.12 7.95 5.79
C ASP A 653 9.40 8.17 4.30
N ASN A 654 10.57 8.73 4.03
CA ASN A 654 11.19 8.82 2.70
C ASN A 654 10.31 9.52 1.66
N GLY A 655 9.53 10.51 2.09
CA GLY A 655 8.61 11.25 1.24
C GLY A 655 7.17 10.73 1.25
N GLN A 656 6.85 9.59 1.89
CA GLN A 656 5.50 9.02 1.86
C GLN A 656 4.46 9.92 2.54
N THR A 657 4.69 10.30 3.80
CA THR A 657 3.78 11.17 4.57
C THR A 657 3.70 12.56 3.95
N SER A 658 4.80 13.04 3.35
CA SER A 658 4.81 14.29 2.59
C SER A 658 4.05 14.21 1.26
N ALA A 659 4.17 13.11 0.51
CA ALA A 659 3.44 12.90 -0.73
C ALA A 659 1.94 12.81 -0.49
N TRP A 660 1.52 12.22 0.64
CA TRP A 660 0.13 12.26 1.08
C TRP A 660 -0.38 13.70 1.20
N TYR A 661 0.37 14.57 1.89
CA TYR A 661 -0.02 15.97 2.05
C TYR A 661 -0.10 16.70 0.71
N VAL A 662 0.90 16.52 -0.17
CA VAL A 662 0.96 17.18 -1.48
C VAL A 662 -0.23 16.77 -2.36
N PHE A 663 -0.52 15.47 -2.48
CA PHE A 663 -1.70 14.98 -3.20
C PHE A 663 -3.00 15.52 -2.60
N SER A 664 -3.16 15.39 -1.28
CA SER A 664 -4.34 15.85 -0.56
C SER A 664 -4.59 17.35 -0.75
N ALA A 665 -3.54 18.17 -0.72
CA ALA A 665 -3.62 19.61 -0.93
C ALA A 665 -3.99 19.98 -2.37
N MET A 666 -3.59 19.18 -3.36
CA MET A 666 -4.08 19.31 -4.75
C MET A 666 -5.53 18.86 -4.90
N GLY A 667 -6.05 18.05 -3.97
CA GLY A 667 -7.45 17.65 -3.89
C GLY A 667 -7.77 16.25 -4.42
N PHE A 668 -6.78 15.38 -4.56
CA PHE A 668 -6.95 13.97 -4.99
C PHE A 668 -5.80 13.08 -4.52
N TYR A 669 -6.02 11.77 -4.39
CA TYR A 669 -5.03 10.83 -3.86
C TYR A 669 -5.05 9.47 -4.59
N PRO A 670 -3.89 8.83 -4.84
CA PRO A 670 -3.80 7.53 -5.50
C PRO A 670 -4.12 6.37 -4.54
N VAL A 671 -5.39 6.17 -4.20
CA VAL A 671 -5.81 5.11 -3.25
C VAL A 671 -5.35 3.71 -3.67
N CYS A 672 -5.39 3.41 -4.97
CA CYS A 672 -4.99 2.12 -5.51
C CYS A 672 -3.99 2.32 -6.66
N PRO A 673 -2.69 2.39 -6.37
CA PRO A 673 -1.66 2.30 -7.40
C PRO A 673 -1.84 1.02 -8.25
N ALA A 674 -1.41 1.08 -9.51
CA ALA A 674 -1.73 0.16 -10.62
C ALA A 674 -3.14 0.29 -11.22
N THR A 675 -3.90 1.30 -10.81
CA THR A 675 -5.04 1.83 -11.58
C THR A 675 -4.67 3.15 -12.25
N ASP A 676 -5.50 3.62 -13.18
CA ASP A 676 -5.33 4.96 -13.76
C ASP A 676 -6.00 6.06 -12.91
N GLN A 677 -6.47 5.78 -11.70
CA GLN A 677 -7.37 6.69 -10.97
C GLN A 677 -6.69 7.38 -9.77
N TYR A 678 -7.01 8.66 -9.60
CA TYR A 678 -6.81 9.40 -8.35
C TYR A 678 -8.18 9.69 -7.73
N VAL A 679 -8.43 9.24 -6.50
CA VAL A 679 -9.70 9.47 -5.79
C VAL A 679 -9.77 10.91 -5.32
N LEU A 680 -10.87 11.59 -5.59
CA LEU A 680 -11.04 12.99 -5.25
C LEU A 680 -11.22 13.17 -3.72
N GLY A 681 -10.60 14.23 -3.22
CA GLY A 681 -10.81 14.78 -1.89
C GLY A 681 -11.36 16.20 -2.00
N THR A 682 -10.62 17.16 -1.44
CA THR A 682 -10.94 18.59 -1.50
C THR A 682 -9.65 19.40 -1.53
N PRO A 683 -9.51 20.38 -2.46
CA PRO A 683 -8.28 21.14 -2.59
C PRO A 683 -8.02 22.01 -1.36
N LEU A 684 -6.75 22.32 -1.08
CA LEU A 684 -6.34 23.21 0.01
C LEU A 684 -6.26 24.68 -0.42
N PHE A 685 -5.75 24.91 -1.63
CA PHE A 685 -5.49 26.24 -2.18
C PHE A 685 -6.65 26.74 -3.05
N LYS A 686 -6.73 28.06 -3.26
CA LYS A 686 -7.70 28.66 -4.19
C LYS A 686 -7.34 28.35 -5.64
N LYS A 687 -6.05 28.20 -5.94
CA LYS A 687 -5.58 27.77 -7.25
C LYS A 687 -4.29 26.98 -7.15
N THR A 688 -4.20 25.91 -7.94
CA THR A 688 -2.98 25.13 -8.13
C THR A 688 -2.73 24.94 -9.61
N THR A 689 -1.53 25.25 -10.08
CA THR A 689 -1.10 25.04 -11.47
C THR A 689 0.01 24.00 -11.49
N ILE A 690 -0.21 22.91 -12.21
CA ILE A 690 0.72 21.79 -12.33
C ILE A 690 1.23 21.75 -13.78
N SER A 691 2.54 21.70 -13.98
CA SER A 691 3.19 21.62 -15.29
C SER A 691 3.90 20.28 -15.46
N PHE A 692 3.42 19.48 -16.40
CA PHE A 692 3.91 18.12 -16.65
C PHE A 692 5.14 18.11 -17.57
N GLU A 693 5.89 17.00 -17.58
CA GLU A 693 7.05 16.81 -18.45
C GLU A 693 6.71 16.81 -19.95
N ASN A 694 5.49 16.45 -20.30
CA ASN A 694 5.01 16.50 -21.68
C ASN A 694 4.60 17.92 -22.15
N GLY A 695 4.85 18.95 -21.34
CA GLY A 695 4.52 20.35 -21.62
C GLY A 695 3.05 20.74 -21.41
N LYS A 696 2.18 19.80 -21.02
CA LYS A 696 0.78 20.07 -20.68
C LYS A 696 0.66 20.57 -19.24
N LYS A 697 -0.51 21.15 -18.93
CA LYS A 697 -0.80 21.71 -17.61
C LYS A 697 -2.14 21.24 -17.07
N LEU A 698 -2.19 20.98 -15.77
CA LEU A 698 -3.43 20.87 -15.01
C LEU A 698 -3.62 22.14 -14.17
N VAL A 699 -4.77 22.79 -14.32
CA VAL A 699 -5.15 23.96 -13.51
C VAL A 699 -6.34 23.60 -12.64
N ILE A 700 -6.17 23.67 -11.33
CA ILE A 700 -7.20 23.41 -10.33
C ILE A 700 -7.63 24.77 -9.77
N ASN A 701 -8.88 25.16 -10.00
CA ASN A 701 -9.46 26.42 -9.56
C ASN A 701 -10.55 26.16 -8.52
N ALA A 702 -10.39 26.74 -7.33
CA ALA A 702 -11.33 26.69 -6.22
C ALA A 702 -11.41 28.08 -5.55
N PRO A 703 -11.88 29.13 -6.25
CA PRO A 703 -11.73 30.52 -5.79
C PRO A 703 -12.39 30.82 -4.44
N ASN A 704 -13.46 30.08 -4.12
CA ASN A 704 -14.19 30.21 -2.86
C ASN A 704 -13.64 29.33 -1.73
N ASN A 705 -12.51 28.64 -1.92
CA ASN A 705 -11.88 27.82 -0.89
C ASN A 705 -11.46 28.70 0.30
N SER A 706 -11.78 28.24 1.51
CA SER A 706 -11.44 28.90 2.77
C SER A 706 -11.33 27.86 3.89
N ALA A 707 -11.12 28.30 5.13
CA ALA A 707 -11.16 27.42 6.30
C ALA A 707 -12.56 26.81 6.52
N GLU A 708 -13.60 27.56 6.16
CA GLU A 708 -15.01 27.17 6.29
C GLU A 708 -15.51 26.42 5.04
N ASN A 709 -15.13 26.88 3.84
CA ASN A 709 -15.61 26.34 2.58
C ASN A 709 -14.84 25.10 2.14
N VAL A 710 -15.04 23.99 2.84
CA VAL A 710 -14.33 22.73 2.64
C VAL A 710 -15.02 21.75 1.70
N TYR A 711 -16.32 21.93 1.45
CA TYR A 711 -17.14 20.98 0.68
C TYR A 711 -17.25 21.36 -0.79
N VAL A 712 -17.25 20.35 -1.66
CA VAL A 712 -17.41 20.52 -3.10
C VAL A 712 -18.88 20.42 -3.48
N GLN A 713 -19.48 21.53 -3.90
CA GLN A 713 -20.87 21.59 -4.39
C GLN A 713 -20.99 21.03 -5.81
N SER A 714 -20.07 21.41 -6.68
CA SER A 714 -19.96 20.92 -8.05
C SER A 714 -18.52 21.04 -8.54
N LEU A 715 -18.20 20.25 -9.56
CA LEU A 715 -16.91 20.24 -10.24
C LEU A 715 -17.16 20.28 -11.75
N GLN A 716 -16.39 21.09 -12.46
CA GLN A 716 -16.33 21.03 -13.91
C GLN A 716 -14.94 20.56 -14.35
N PHE A 717 -14.88 19.58 -15.25
CA PHE A 717 -13.66 19.12 -15.90
C PHE A 717 -13.66 19.60 -17.35
N ASN A 718 -12.72 20.47 -17.72
CA ASN A 718 -12.65 21.12 -19.03
C ASN A 718 -13.99 21.78 -19.45
N GLY A 719 -14.62 22.50 -18.51
CA GLY A 719 -15.88 23.21 -18.72
C GLY A 719 -17.14 22.35 -18.71
N LYS A 720 -17.02 21.03 -18.53
CA LYS A 720 -18.16 20.10 -18.49
C LYS A 720 -18.46 19.66 -17.05
N PRO A 721 -19.72 19.53 -16.64
CA PRO A 721 -20.07 18.98 -15.33
C PRO A 721 -19.42 17.62 -15.08
N TYR A 722 -18.89 17.42 -13.87
CA TYR A 722 -18.15 16.23 -13.48
C TYR A 722 -18.58 15.74 -12.09
N SER A 723 -19.33 14.64 -12.06
CA SER A 723 -19.91 14.08 -10.83
C SER A 723 -19.04 13.04 -10.15
N LYS A 724 -18.11 12.40 -10.88
CA LYS A 724 -17.29 11.29 -10.38
C LYS A 724 -16.45 11.70 -9.17
N ASN A 725 -16.14 10.71 -8.34
CA ASN A 725 -15.29 10.83 -7.15
C ASN A 725 -13.84 10.39 -7.41
N TYR A 726 -13.44 10.30 -8.67
CA TYR A 726 -12.06 10.02 -9.07
C TYR A 726 -11.74 10.81 -10.33
N ILE A 727 -10.46 10.90 -10.68
CA ILE A 727 -10.00 11.45 -11.95
C ILE A 727 -8.96 10.52 -12.59
N SER A 728 -9.01 10.36 -13.92
CA SER A 728 -8.06 9.53 -14.66
C SER A 728 -6.73 10.25 -14.87
N HIS A 729 -5.62 9.54 -14.64
CA HIS A 729 -4.25 9.92 -14.94
C HIS A 729 -4.10 10.33 -16.41
N PHE A 730 -4.63 9.54 -17.34
CA PHE A 730 -4.49 9.85 -18.76
C PHE A 730 -5.31 11.06 -19.19
N ASP A 731 -6.42 11.34 -18.52
CA ASP A 731 -7.22 12.53 -18.82
C ASP A 731 -6.55 13.82 -18.31
N ILE A 732 -5.92 13.80 -17.13
CA ILE A 732 -5.18 14.96 -16.62
C ILE A 732 -3.87 15.20 -17.38
N GLN A 733 -3.16 14.14 -17.81
CA GLN A 733 -1.91 14.27 -18.55
C GLN A 733 -2.09 14.91 -19.94
N LYS A 734 -3.31 14.91 -20.52
CA LYS A 734 -3.62 15.64 -21.76
C LYS A 734 -3.63 17.17 -21.58
N GLY A 735 -3.58 17.63 -20.34
CA GLY A 735 -3.83 19.00 -19.94
C GLY A 735 -5.32 19.19 -19.63
N ALA A 736 -5.60 19.82 -18.49
CA ALA A 736 -6.97 19.95 -18.00
C ALA A 736 -7.18 21.18 -17.12
N SER A 737 -8.45 21.58 -16.98
CA SER A 737 -8.91 22.54 -15.98
C SER A 737 -9.99 21.90 -15.13
N MET A 738 -9.81 21.94 -13.81
CA MET A 738 -10.75 21.47 -12.80
C MET A 738 -11.29 22.68 -12.04
N ASN A 739 -12.57 23.02 -12.23
CA ASN A 739 -13.19 24.18 -11.60
C ASN A 739 -14.16 23.72 -10.52
N TYR A 740 -13.81 23.96 -9.27
CA TYR A 740 -14.54 23.59 -8.07
C TYR A 740 -15.41 24.75 -7.57
N VAL A 741 -16.66 24.44 -7.25
CA VAL A 741 -17.53 25.32 -6.47
C VAL A 741 -17.48 24.85 -5.01
N MET A 742 -16.82 25.63 -4.16
CA MET A 742 -16.65 25.33 -2.74
C MET A 742 -17.79 25.91 -1.89
N SER A 743 -18.13 25.26 -0.78
CA SER A 743 -19.17 25.68 0.18
C SER A 743 -18.86 25.22 1.61
N ALA A 744 -19.42 25.92 2.59
CA ALA A 744 -19.40 25.54 4.01
C ALA A 744 -20.38 24.40 4.35
N THR A 745 -21.34 24.11 3.48
CA THR A 745 -22.29 23.01 3.66
C THR A 745 -22.05 21.89 2.66
N PRO A 746 -22.29 20.62 3.02
CA PRO A 746 -22.08 19.49 2.12
C PRO A 746 -23.19 19.35 1.08
N ASN A 747 -22.83 19.02 -0.17
CA ASN A 747 -23.79 18.55 -1.18
C ASN A 747 -23.96 17.03 -1.09
N LYS A 748 -25.04 16.58 -0.43
CA LYS A 748 -25.34 15.15 -0.25
C LYS A 748 -25.89 14.45 -1.51
N LYS A 749 -26.02 15.16 -2.63
CA LYS A 749 -26.51 14.62 -3.91
C LYS A 749 -25.40 14.41 -4.95
N ARG A 750 -24.17 14.88 -4.69
CA ARG A 750 -23.04 14.77 -5.61
C ARG A 750 -22.26 13.47 -5.35
N GLY A 751 -21.92 12.74 -6.40
CA GLY A 751 -20.98 11.61 -6.32
C GLY A 751 -21.55 10.39 -5.60
N ILE A 752 -22.84 10.09 -5.81
CA ILE A 752 -23.56 9.03 -5.10
C ILE A 752 -24.08 7.93 -6.04
N THR A 753 -23.90 8.07 -7.35
CA THR A 753 -24.33 7.07 -8.32
C THR A 753 -23.25 6.01 -8.52
N ALA A 754 -23.62 4.83 -9.02
CA ALA A 754 -22.66 3.76 -9.28
C ALA A 754 -21.53 4.19 -10.26
N ALA A 755 -21.83 5.06 -11.22
CA ALA A 755 -20.86 5.56 -12.19
C ALA A 755 -19.88 6.60 -11.60
N ASP A 756 -20.18 7.14 -10.41
CA ASP A 756 -19.31 8.10 -9.73
C ASP A 756 -18.24 7.43 -8.87
N LEU A 757 -18.39 6.14 -8.57
CA LEU A 757 -17.52 5.41 -7.67
C LEU A 757 -16.16 5.11 -8.32
N PRO A 758 -15.06 5.18 -7.54
CA PRO A 758 -13.77 4.77 -8.06
C PRO A 758 -13.68 3.25 -8.29
N TYR A 759 -12.58 2.82 -8.90
CA TYR A 759 -12.31 1.43 -9.26
C TYR A 759 -12.42 0.49 -8.05
N SER A 760 -13.08 -0.65 -8.24
CA SER A 760 -12.96 -1.82 -7.37
C SER A 760 -13.02 -3.07 -8.24
N PHE A 761 -12.17 -4.04 -7.95
CA PHE A 761 -12.10 -5.29 -8.68
C PHE A 761 -13.47 -5.99 -8.77
N SER A 762 -14.24 -5.98 -7.67
CA SER A 762 -15.55 -6.61 -7.60
C SER A 762 -16.67 -5.84 -8.32
N ALA A 763 -16.44 -4.57 -8.67
CA ALA A 763 -17.41 -3.78 -9.43
C ALA A 763 -17.26 -3.97 -10.95
N ASP A 764 -16.14 -4.54 -11.41
CA ASP A 764 -15.91 -4.85 -12.81
C ASP A 764 -16.60 -6.18 -13.18
N LYS A 765 -17.60 -6.09 -14.06
CA LYS A 765 -18.39 -7.25 -14.51
C LYS A 765 -17.52 -8.32 -15.18
N ALA A 766 -16.37 -7.95 -15.76
CA ALA A 766 -15.45 -8.90 -16.36
C ALA A 766 -14.86 -9.89 -15.33
N ASN A 767 -14.91 -9.55 -14.04
CA ASN A 767 -14.36 -10.38 -12.97
C ASN A 767 -15.43 -11.21 -12.23
N ALA A 768 -16.70 -11.17 -12.66
CA ALA A 768 -17.83 -11.79 -11.96
C ALA A 768 -17.62 -13.27 -11.62
N ASP A 769 -17.12 -14.07 -12.57
CA ASP A 769 -16.87 -15.50 -12.36
C ASP A 769 -15.76 -15.76 -11.36
N ILE A 770 -14.69 -14.96 -11.39
CA ILE A 770 -13.56 -15.05 -10.45
C ILE A 770 -14.05 -14.75 -9.03
N ILE A 771 -14.87 -13.71 -8.88
CA ILE A 771 -15.47 -13.32 -7.59
C ILE A 771 -16.37 -14.44 -7.06
N ARG A 772 -17.22 -15.02 -7.92
CA ARG A 772 -18.08 -16.14 -7.56
C ARG A 772 -17.26 -17.33 -7.05
N GLN A 773 -16.18 -17.69 -7.74
CA GLN A 773 -15.30 -18.77 -7.30
C GLN A 773 -14.60 -18.47 -5.98
N ALA A 774 -14.12 -17.24 -5.78
CA ALA A 774 -13.48 -16.83 -4.53
C ALA A 774 -14.44 -16.97 -3.33
N LYS A 775 -15.71 -16.57 -3.50
CA LYS A 775 -16.76 -16.74 -2.48
C LYS A 775 -17.02 -18.20 -2.14
N THR A 776 -17.12 -19.07 -3.15
CA THR A 776 -17.33 -20.51 -2.94
C THR A 776 -16.16 -21.18 -2.20
N VAL A 777 -14.91 -20.74 -2.40
CA VAL A 777 -13.76 -21.25 -1.66
C VAL A 777 -13.78 -20.82 -0.19
N GLN A 778 -14.22 -19.59 0.11
CA GLN A 778 -14.42 -19.11 1.48
C GLN A 778 -15.47 -19.94 2.22
N GLU A 779 -16.56 -20.32 1.54
CA GLU A 779 -17.62 -21.20 2.08
C GLU A 779 -17.15 -22.66 2.26
N LYS A 780 -16.25 -23.16 1.40
CA LYS A 780 -15.69 -24.52 1.46
C LYS A 780 -14.58 -24.70 2.52
N LYS A 781 -13.88 -23.62 2.92
CA LYS A 781 -12.73 -23.65 3.87
C LYS A 781 -13.10 -23.48 5.35
N VAL A 782 -14.38 -23.40 5.68
CA VAL A 782 -14.80 -23.59 7.07
C VAL A 782 -14.74 -25.09 7.36
N SER A 783 -13.58 -25.53 7.86
CA SER A 783 -13.35 -26.89 8.34
C SER A 783 -14.24 -27.11 9.57
N PHE A 784 -15.07 -28.16 9.53
CA PHE A 784 -15.95 -28.51 10.64
C PHE A 784 -15.72 -29.97 11.00
N LYS A 785 -15.61 -30.21 12.30
CA LYS A 785 -15.24 -31.46 12.97
C LYS A 785 -16.04 -32.67 12.46
N GLU A 786 -15.40 -33.83 12.51
CA GLU A 786 -15.89 -35.18 12.14
C GLU A 786 -17.13 -35.69 12.91
N GLU A 787 -17.73 -34.89 13.81
CA GLU A 787 -18.71 -35.37 14.80
C GLU A 787 -20.16 -35.54 14.27
N ASP A 788 -20.48 -35.06 13.06
CA ASP A 788 -21.83 -35.16 12.44
C ASP A 788 -21.89 -36.09 11.20
N SER A 789 -20.90 -36.98 11.00
CA SER A 789 -20.91 -37.96 9.91
C SER A 789 -21.53 -39.29 10.33
N LEU A 790 -22.57 -39.72 9.60
CA LEU A 790 -23.24 -40.99 9.76
C LEU A 790 -22.85 -41.93 8.62
N HIS A 791 -22.54 -43.18 8.95
CA HIS A 791 -22.12 -44.21 7.98
C HIS A 791 -23.06 -45.40 8.02
N LYS A 792 -23.63 -45.78 6.88
CA LYS A 792 -24.47 -46.98 6.74
C LYS A 792 -24.43 -47.51 5.30
N ASP A 793 -24.30 -48.83 5.15
CA ASP A 793 -24.37 -49.56 3.87
C ASP A 793 -23.45 -49.00 2.76
N GLY A 794 -22.24 -48.54 3.14
CA GLY A 794 -21.25 -47.97 2.21
C GLY A 794 -21.50 -46.51 1.82
N TYR A 795 -22.49 -45.85 2.42
CA TYR A 795 -22.80 -44.43 2.23
C TYR A 795 -22.51 -43.62 3.50
N THR A 796 -22.08 -42.39 3.31
CA THR A 796 -21.78 -41.41 4.37
C THR A 796 -22.70 -40.21 4.20
N LEU A 797 -23.46 -39.87 5.24
CA LEU A 797 -24.24 -38.65 5.32
C LEU A 797 -23.61 -37.71 6.35
N ILE A 798 -23.29 -36.49 5.93
CA ILE A 798 -22.87 -35.40 6.82
C ILE A 798 -24.04 -34.47 6.99
N ILE A 799 -24.36 -34.03 8.20
CA ILE A 799 -25.48 -33.11 8.42
C ILE A 799 -24.98 -31.82 9.04
N LYS A 800 -25.27 -30.71 8.35
CA LYS A 800 -24.99 -29.35 8.80
C LYS A 800 -26.32 -28.70 9.18
N ASN A 801 -26.59 -28.57 10.47
CA ASN A 801 -27.78 -27.86 10.93
C ASN A 801 -27.42 -26.42 11.32
N TYR A 802 -27.78 -25.45 10.48
CA TYR A 802 -27.61 -24.03 10.77
C TYR A 802 -28.82 -23.40 11.47
N ASP A 803 -29.90 -24.17 11.67
CA ASP A 803 -31.06 -23.75 12.47
C ASP A 803 -31.05 -24.50 13.82
N PRO A 804 -30.54 -23.88 14.90
CA PRO A 804 -30.46 -24.54 16.20
C PRO A 804 -31.84 -24.85 16.81
N SER A 805 -32.92 -24.30 16.24
CA SER A 805 -34.31 -24.56 16.64
C SER A 805 -35.00 -25.63 15.80
N PHE A 806 -34.29 -26.31 14.89
CA PHE A 806 -34.86 -27.39 14.10
C PHE A 806 -35.02 -28.66 14.93
N ASP A 807 -36.19 -29.31 14.86
CA ASP A 807 -36.54 -30.44 15.71
C ASP A 807 -35.60 -31.63 15.44
N PRO A 808 -34.90 -32.17 16.47
CA PRO A 808 -34.08 -33.36 16.33
C PRO A 808 -34.83 -34.58 15.76
N ALA A 809 -36.12 -34.74 16.06
CA ALA A 809 -36.94 -35.82 15.51
C ALA A 809 -37.19 -35.64 14.00
N GLU A 810 -37.41 -34.40 13.54
CA GLU A 810 -37.52 -34.08 12.12
C GLU A 810 -36.19 -34.28 11.39
N LYS A 811 -35.07 -33.85 12.00
CA LYS A 811 -33.71 -34.14 11.50
C LYS A 811 -33.53 -35.65 11.32
N GLN A 812 -33.96 -36.46 12.29
CA GLN A 812 -33.84 -37.92 12.21
C GLN A 812 -34.70 -38.54 11.10
N LYS A 813 -35.89 -37.99 10.82
CA LYS A 813 -36.70 -38.45 9.68
C LYS A 813 -35.95 -38.27 8.36
N LEU A 814 -35.31 -37.12 8.13
CA LEU A 814 -34.52 -36.86 6.90
C LEU A 814 -33.35 -37.83 6.73
N ILE A 815 -32.66 -38.15 7.83
CA ILE A 815 -31.57 -39.13 7.88
C ILE A 815 -32.06 -40.51 7.47
N ASN A 816 -33.16 -40.94 8.08
CA ASN A 816 -33.73 -42.26 7.82
C ASN A 816 -34.17 -42.36 6.36
N THR A 817 -34.85 -41.32 5.83
CA THR A 817 -35.23 -41.26 4.42
C THR A 817 -34.02 -41.35 3.50
N PHE A 818 -32.93 -40.62 3.77
CA PHE A 818 -31.70 -40.70 2.97
C PHE A 818 -31.17 -42.14 2.87
N PHE A 819 -30.98 -42.79 4.02
CA PHE A 819 -30.42 -44.14 4.05
C PHE A 819 -31.36 -45.21 3.51
N GLU A 820 -32.65 -44.90 3.38
CA GLU A 820 -33.62 -45.77 2.73
C GLU A 820 -33.61 -45.59 1.20
N VAL A 821 -33.67 -44.35 0.71
CA VAL A 821 -33.91 -44.07 -0.72
C VAL A 821 -32.63 -43.93 -1.55
N TYR A 822 -31.57 -43.33 -1.00
CA TYR A 822 -30.37 -43.05 -1.78
C TYR A 822 -29.64 -44.30 -2.28
N PRO A 823 -29.47 -45.37 -1.48
CA PRO A 823 -28.89 -46.62 -1.98
C PRO A 823 -29.73 -47.25 -3.10
N GLN A 824 -31.06 -47.14 -3.03
CA GLN A 824 -31.97 -47.66 -4.06
C GLN A 824 -31.82 -46.88 -5.37
N GLN A 825 -31.77 -45.55 -5.30
CA GLN A 825 -31.56 -44.69 -6.46
C GLN A 825 -30.19 -44.92 -7.10
N ALA A 826 -29.13 -44.97 -6.28
CA ALA A 826 -27.78 -45.27 -6.74
C ALA A 826 -27.74 -46.62 -7.47
N LYS A 827 -28.37 -47.67 -6.91
CA LYS A 827 -28.45 -48.98 -7.56
C LYS A 827 -29.24 -48.94 -8.88
N ALA A 828 -30.35 -48.21 -8.92
CA ALA A 828 -31.25 -48.19 -10.07
C ALA A 828 -30.74 -47.34 -11.24
N TYR A 829 -29.99 -46.26 -10.97
CA TYR A 829 -29.62 -45.26 -11.97
C TYR A 829 -28.11 -45.09 -12.12
N ASN A 830 -27.35 -44.94 -11.03
CA ASN A 830 -25.92 -44.67 -11.10
C ASN A 830 -25.14 -45.27 -9.93
N ALA A 831 -24.63 -46.49 -10.10
CA ALA A 831 -23.90 -47.20 -9.04
C ALA A 831 -22.59 -46.48 -8.62
N ASN A 832 -22.05 -45.65 -9.52
CA ASN A 832 -20.83 -44.86 -9.35
C ASN A 832 -21.09 -43.46 -8.78
N THR A 833 -22.32 -43.14 -8.37
CA THR A 833 -22.62 -41.86 -7.71
C THR A 833 -21.82 -41.70 -6.41
N LEU A 834 -21.74 -40.46 -5.93
CA LEU A 834 -21.05 -40.10 -4.70
C LEU A 834 -21.53 -40.99 -3.54
N LYS A 835 -20.56 -41.51 -2.77
CA LYS A 835 -20.84 -42.25 -1.53
C LYS A 835 -20.90 -41.35 -0.30
N ARG A 836 -20.53 -40.08 -0.44
CA ARG A 836 -20.54 -39.08 0.62
C ARG A 836 -21.41 -37.90 0.21
N ILE A 837 -22.43 -37.61 1.02
CA ILE A 837 -23.45 -36.59 0.76
C ILE A 837 -23.56 -35.70 1.99
N THR A 838 -23.78 -34.41 1.79
CA THR A 838 -23.98 -33.45 2.88
C THR A 838 -25.39 -32.90 2.83
N PHE A 839 -26.12 -32.99 3.94
CA PHE A 839 -27.36 -32.26 4.16
C PHE A 839 -27.07 -30.94 4.84
N VAL A 840 -27.69 -29.88 4.38
CA VAL A 840 -27.64 -28.56 5.00
C VAL A 840 -29.06 -28.15 5.37
N ILE A 841 -29.34 -27.95 6.65
CA ILE A 841 -30.61 -27.39 7.13
C ILE A 841 -30.35 -25.90 7.35
N ASP A 842 -30.90 -25.05 6.47
CA ASP A 842 -30.58 -23.62 6.39
C ASP A 842 -31.82 -22.76 6.68
N PRO A 843 -31.82 -21.93 7.73
CA PRO A 843 -32.93 -21.01 8.01
C PRO A 843 -32.97 -19.82 7.04
N ASN A 844 -31.90 -19.53 6.31
CA ASN A 844 -31.84 -18.41 5.37
C ASN A 844 -32.23 -18.83 3.94
N TYR A 845 -32.41 -20.13 3.67
CA TYR A 845 -32.82 -20.61 2.36
C TYR A 845 -34.33 -20.43 2.14
N THR A 846 -34.69 -19.65 1.12
CA THR A 846 -36.08 -19.25 0.83
C THR A 846 -36.83 -20.21 -0.10
N GLY A 847 -36.13 -21.18 -0.71
CA GLY A 847 -36.75 -22.24 -1.52
C GLY A 847 -37.27 -23.41 -0.68
N VAL A 848 -37.64 -24.51 -1.34
CA VAL A 848 -37.99 -25.77 -0.64
C VAL A 848 -36.70 -26.53 -0.30
N ALA A 849 -35.93 -26.87 -1.33
CA ALA A 849 -34.60 -27.43 -1.25
C ALA A 849 -33.83 -27.17 -2.56
N GLU A 850 -32.51 -27.37 -2.54
CA GLU A 850 -31.66 -27.39 -3.73
C GLU A 850 -30.51 -28.38 -3.55
N THR A 851 -30.00 -28.93 -4.66
CA THR A 851 -28.89 -29.88 -4.61
C THR A 851 -27.83 -29.60 -5.67
N GLY A 852 -26.56 -29.66 -5.27
CA GLY A 852 -25.40 -29.54 -6.16
C GLY A 852 -24.11 -30.02 -5.50
N ASP A 853 -23.17 -30.57 -6.28
CA ASP A 853 -21.85 -31.04 -5.80
C ASP A 853 -21.90 -31.99 -4.58
N GLY A 854 -22.93 -32.84 -4.49
CA GLY A 854 -23.12 -33.77 -3.36
C GLY A 854 -23.64 -33.11 -2.07
N VAL A 855 -24.13 -31.87 -2.16
CA VAL A 855 -24.75 -31.14 -1.06
C VAL A 855 -26.22 -30.91 -1.37
N ALA A 856 -27.11 -31.42 -0.51
CA ALA A 856 -28.54 -31.13 -0.55
C ALA A 856 -28.87 -30.14 0.58
N ARG A 857 -29.38 -28.96 0.23
CA ARG A 857 -29.78 -27.91 1.16
C ARG A 857 -31.29 -27.87 1.27
N TYR A 858 -31.81 -27.88 2.49
CA TYR A 858 -33.22 -27.85 2.81
C TYR A 858 -33.56 -26.59 3.59
N SER A 859 -34.69 -25.95 3.27
CA SER A 859 -35.20 -24.83 4.05
C SER A 859 -35.77 -25.32 5.37
N SER A 860 -35.21 -24.84 6.49
CA SER A 860 -35.73 -25.19 7.82
C SER A 860 -37.15 -24.65 8.02
N HIS A 861 -37.46 -23.49 7.43
CA HIS A 861 -38.81 -22.91 7.46
C HIS A 861 -39.84 -23.78 6.70
N TRP A 862 -39.46 -24.32 5.53
CA TRP A 862 -40.36 -25.20 4.78
C TRP A 862 -40.62 -26.51 5.50
N LEU A 863 -39.56 -27.13 6.05
CA LEU A 863 -39.65 -28.40 6.75
C LEU A 863 -40.50 -28.31 8.03
N LYS A 864 -40.34 -27.24 8.82
CA LYS A 864 -41.19 -27.00 10.00
C LYS A 864 -42.67 -26.82 9.66
N LYS A 865 -42.95 -26.25 8.48
CA LYS A 865 -44.34 -26.04 8.00
C LYS A 865 -44.92 -27.31 7.40
N ASN A 866 -44.09 -28.21 6.87
CA ASN A 866 -44.49 -29.43 6.17
C ASN A 866 -43.70 -30.64 6.69
N PRO A 867 -43.85 -31.02 7.98
CA PRO A 867 -42.99 -32.01 8.65
C PRO A 867 -43.15 -33.45 8.12
N GLU A 868 -44.20 -33.70 7.35
CA GLU A 868 -44.44 -34.99 6.69
C GLU A 868 -43.84 -35.06 5.28
N ASP A 869 -43.37 -33.94 4.71
CA ASP A 869 -42.83 -33.81 3.35
C ASP A 869 -41.36 -34.26 3.23
N ILE A 870 -41.00 -35.36 3.89
CA ILE A 870 -39.62 -35.87 3.95
C ILE A 870 -39.11 -36.40 2.61
N ASP A 871 -40.00 -36.73 1.68
CA ASP A 871 -39.65 -37.17 0.33
C ASP A 871 -39.12 -36.06 -0.58
N VAL A 872 -39.05 -34.82 -0.08
CA VAL A 872 -38.14 -33.82 -0.65
C VAL A 872 -36.71 -34.37 -0.71
N VAL A 873 -36.29 -35.17 0.27
CA VAL A 873 -35.01 -35.87 0.25
C VAL A 873 -34.88 -36.75 -0.98
N THR A 874 -35.91 -37.55 -1.28
CA THR A 874 -35.94 -38.48 -2.43
C THR A 874 -35.76 -37.76 -3.76
N HIS A 875 -36.33 -36.56 -3.92
CA HIS A 875 -36.11 -35.70 -5.08
C HIS A 875 -34.67 -35.17 -5.12
N GLU A 876 -34.25 -34.50 -4.04
CA GLU A 876 -32.96 -33.83 -3.98
C GLU A 876 -31.77 -34.76 -4.22
N VAL A 877 -31.76 -35.91 -3.55
CA VAL A 877 -30.64 -36.84 -3.66
C VAL A 877 -30.58 -37.52 -5.03
N MET A 878 -31.68 -37.50 -5.79
CA MET A 878 -31.66 -37.94 -7.18
C MET A 878 -30.78 -37.04 -8.04
N HIS A 879 -30.69 -35.73 -7.78
CA HIS A 879 -29.77 -34.86 -8.52
C HIS A 879 -28.30 -35.25 -8.30
N VAL A 880 -27.95 -35.79 -7.12
CA VAL A 880 -26.62 -36.36 -6.87
C VAL A 880 -26.40 -37.65 -7.66
N VAL A 881 -27.44 -38.49 -7.77
CA VAL A 881 -27.40 -39.73 -8.57
C VAL A 881 -27.29 -39.41 -10.06
N GLN A 882 -28.03 -38.40 -10.53
CA GLN A 882 -28.00 -37.89 -11.89
C GLN A 882 -26.59 -37.42 -12.26
N ALA A 883 -25.94 -36.57 -11.45
CA ALA A 883 -24.58 -36.08 -11.69
C ALA A 883 -24.33 -35.65 -13.16
N TYR A 884 -25.33 -35.03 -13.79
CA TYR A 884 -25.27 -34.68 -15.21
C TYR A 884 -24.20 -33.61 -15.46
N PRO A 885 -23.29 -33.81 -16.44
CA PRO A 885 -22.39 -32.74 -16.90
C PRO A 885 -23.15 -31.50 -17.39
N ASN A 886 -22.49 -30.34 -17.44
CA ASN A 886 -23.10 -29.14 -18.04
C ASN A 886 -23.54 -29.42 -19.49
N GLU A 887 -24.74 -28.96 -19.85
CA GLU A 887 -25.37 -29.11 -21.17
C GLU A 887 -25.71 -30.57 -21.56
N SER A 888 -26.03 -31.42 -20.59
CA SER A 888 -26.36 -32.84 -20.83
C SER A 888 -27.76 -33.11 -21.38
N GLY A 889 -28.66 -32.13 -21.30
CA GLY A 889 -30.06 -32.30 -21.68
C GLY A 889 -30.91 -31.12 -21.23
N PRO A 890 -32.21 -31.10 -21.56
CA PRO A 890 -33.10 -30.01 -21.19
C PRO A 890 -33.49 -30.11 -19.70
N GLY A 891 -33.48 -28.98 -19.00
CA GLY A 891 -33.77 -28.94 -17.56
C GLY A 891 -35.13 -29.53 -17.15
N TRP A 892 -36.15 -29.44 -18.03
CA TRP A 892 -37.46 -30.03 -17.75
C TRP A 892 -37.42 -31.54 -17.55
N LEU A 893 -36.49 -32.23 -18.24
CA LEU A 893 -36.31 -33.66 -18.12
C LEU A 893 -35.50 -33.99 -16.86
N THR A 894 -34.50 -33.18 -16.52
CA THR A 894 -33.74 -33.30 -15.25
C THR A 894 -34.67 -33.27 -14.04
N GLU A 895 -35.51 -32.23 -13.94
CA GLU A 895 -36.49 -32.07 -12.87
C GLU A 895 -37.60 -33.13 -12.93
N GLY A 896 -38.04 -33.47 -14.14
CA GLY A 896 -39.07 -34.50 -14.35
C GLY A 896 -38.65 -35.89 -13.90
N ILE A 897 -37.38 -36.26 -14.12
CA ILE A 897 -36.84 -37.54 -13.65
C ILE A 897 -36.73 -37.55 -12.12
N ALA A 898 -36.29 -36.45 -11.49
CA ALA A 898 -36.23 -36.35 -10.04
C ALA A 898 -37.62 -36.54 -9.39
N ASP A 899 -38.66 -35.91 -9.94
CA ASP A 899 -40.04 -36.12 -9.46
C ASP A 899 -40.63 -37.49 -9.82
N TYR A 900 -40.24 -38.11 -10.94
CA TYR A 900 -40.60 -39.50 -11.25
C TYR A 900 -39.98 -40.46 -10.23
N VAL A 901 -38.72 -40.25 -9.87
CA VAL A 901 -38.03 -41.02 -8.84
C VAL A 901 -38.68 -40.79 -7.49
N ARG A 902 -39.05 -39.56 -7.14
CA ARG A 902 -39.81 -39.27 -5.93
C ARG A 902 -41.16 -39.99 -5.90
N TYR A 903 -41.89 -40.04 -7.02
CA TYR A 903 -43.13 -40.81 -7.12
C TYR A 903 -42.90 -42.31 -6.91
N LYS A 904 -41.82 -42.86 -7.47
CA LYS A 904 -41.54 -44.30 -7.46
C LYS A 904 -40.93 -44.81 -6.15
N TYR A 905 -40.06 -44.03 -5.51
CA TYR A 905 -39.28 -44.44 -4.34
C TYR A 905 -39.60 -43.64 -3.08
N GLY A 906 -40.55 -42.70 -3.14
CA GLY A 906 -40.91 -41.91 -1.97
C GLY A 906 -41.59 -42.76 -0.89
N VAL A 907 -41.18 -42.54 0.36
CA VAL A 907 -41.53 -43.37 1.52
C VAL A 907 -42.70 -42.79 2.35
N ASN A 908 -43.05 -41.52 2.14
CA ASN A 908 -44.07 -40.80 2.90
C ASN A 908 -44.95 -39.85 2.05
N ASN A 909 -44.92 -39.95 0.72
CA ASN A 909 -45.67 -39.08 -0.20
C ASN A 909 -47.17 -38.95 0.16
N GLU A 910 -47.83 -40.05 0.55
CA GLU A 910 -49.26 -40.03 0.91
C GLU A 910 -49.53 -39.15 2.14
N LYS A 911 -48.74 -39.31 3.22
CA LYS A 911 -48.88 -38.47 4.43
C LYS A 911 -48.46 -37.03 4.20
N ALA A 912 -47.54 -36.79 3.27
CA ALA A 912 -47.14 -35.44 2.83
C ALA A 912 -48.21 -34.74 1.98
N GLY A 913 -49.29 -35.43 1.58
CA GLY A 913 -50.22 -34.91 0.57
C GLY A 913 -49.55 -34.69 -0.79
N TRP A 914 -48.40 -35.31 -1.04
CA TRP A 914 -47.68 -35.19 -2.29
C TRP A 914 -48.21 -36.20 -3.31
N SER A 915 -48.56 -35.70 -4.49
CA SER A 915 -49.00 -36.53 -5.61
C SER A 915 -48.61 -35.88 -6.94
N LEU A 916 -48.57 -36.70 -7.99
CA LEU A 916 -48.44 -36.23 -9.36
C LEU A 916 -49.66 -35.39 -9.74
N THR A 917 -49.42 -34.20 -10.28
CA THR A 917 -50.47 -33.26 -10.65
C THR A 917 -51.44 -33.89 -11.67
N PRO A 918 -52.77 -33.75 -11.51
CA PRO A 918 -53.72 -34.17 -12.53
C PRO A 918 -53.41 -33.53 -13.89
N PHE A 919 -53.66 -34.29 -14.96
CA PHE A 919 -53.47 -33.78 -16.31
C PHE A 919 -54.44 -32.62 -16.61
N LYS A 920 -53.94 -31.57 -17.24
CA LYS A 920 -54.73 -30.46 -17.79
C LYS A 920 -54.32 -30.24 -19.25
N ALA A 921 -55.29 -29.98 -20.13
CA ALA A 921 -55.03 -29.77 -21.56
C ALA A 921 -54.08 -28.59 -21.86
N THR A 922 -53.88 -27.67 -20.91
CA THR A 922 -52.94 -26.55 -21.02
C THR A 922 -51.48 -26.91 -20.67
N GLN A 923 -51.20 -28.16 -20.30
CA GLN A 923 -49.86 -28.62 -19.92
C GLN A 923 -49.06 -29.12 -21.14
N SER A 924 -47.74 -29.07 -21.02
CA SER A 924 -46.75 -29.62 -21.94
C SER A 924 -45.62 -30.30 -21.16
N TYR A 925 -44.91 -31.24 -21.80
CA TYR A 925 -43.75 -31.92 -21.20
C TYR A 925 -42.64 -30.96 -20.77
N THR A 926 -42.59 -29.74 -21.32
CA THR A 926 -41.62 -28.70 -20.95
C THR A 926 -41.94 -27.96 -19.65
N ASN A 927 -43.13 -28.14 -19.07
CA ASN A 927 -43.50 -27.48 -17.81
C ASN A 927 -42.68 -27.97 -16.58
N SER A 928 -41.84 -29.01 -16.74
CA SER A 928 -40.91 -29.53 -15.72
C SER A 928 -41.62 -30.15 -14.48
N TYR A 929 -40.86 -30.78 -13.58
CA TYR A 929 -41.35 -31.34 -12.30
C TYR A 929 -42.48 -32.38 -12.47
N ARG A 930 -43.48 -32.37 -11.57
CA ARG A 930 -44.58 -33.33 -11.48
C ARG A 930 -45.38 -33.55 -12.78
N ILE A 931 -45.43 -32.56 -13.66
CA ILE A 931 -46.10 -32.68 -14.97
C ILE A 931 -45.30 -33.63 -15.86
N THR A 932 -43.99 -33.38 -15.99
CA THR A 932 -43.07 -34.26 -16.72
C THR A 932 -43.01 -35.64 -16.06
N ALA A 933 -42.92 -35.72 -14.74
CA ALA A 933 -42.90 -36.99 -14.01
C ALA A 933 -44.12 -37.85 -14.30
N ARG A 934 -45.33 -37.26 -14.34
CA ARG A 934 -46.56 -37.97 -14.71
C ARG A 934 -46.50 -38.55 -16.12
N PHE A 935 -45.97 -37.78 -17.07
CA PHE A 935 -45.76 -38.26 -18.43
C PHE A 935 -44.72 -39.39 -18.48
N LEU A 936 -43.64 -39.31 -17.70
CA LEU A 936 -42.65 -40.39 -17.57
C LEU A 936 -43.27 -41.67 -16.98
N VAL A 937 -44.16 -41.56 -15.97
CA VAL A 937 -44.93 -42.72 -15.46
C VAL A 937 -45.79 -43.33 -16.56
N TRP A 938 -46.49 -42.50 -17.33
CA TRP A 938 -47.31 -42.97 -18.44
C TRP A 938 -46.47 -43.70 -19.51
N LEU A 939 -45.29 -43.17 -19.86
CA LEU A 939 -44.38 -43.77 -20.83
C LEU A 939 -43.86 -45.13 -20.35
N GLU A 940 -43.47 -45.23 -19.09
CA GLU A 940 -43.02 -46.47 -18.45
C GLU A 940 -44.11 -47.56 -18.47
N LYS A 941 -45.37 -47.16 -18.29
CA LYS A 941 -46.53 -48.08 -18.27
C LYS A 941 -47.02 -48.48 -19.66
N ASN A 942 -47.12 -47.53 -20.59
CA ASN A 942 -47.88 -47.70 -21.83
C ASN A 942 -47.02 -47.78 -23.09
N ILE A 943 -45.77 -47.31 -23.04
CA ILE A 943 -44.90 -47.24 -24.22
C ILE A 943 -43.70 -48.17 -24.08
N LYS A 944 -42.84 -47.95 -23.09
CA LYS A 944 -41.61 -48.72 -22.93
C LYS A 944 -41.14 -48.74 -21.47
N PRO A 945 -41.24 -49.89 -20.79
CA PRO A 945 -40.62 -50.07 -19.48
C PRO A 945 -39.11 -49.82 -19.53
N GLY A 946 -38.56 -49.13 -18.53
CA GLY A 946 -37.15 -48.77 -18.41
C GLY A 946 -36.71 -47.59 -19.28
N ILE A 947 -37.63 -46.87 -19.91
CA ILE A 947 -37.31 -45.68 -20.72
C ILE A 947 -36.69 -44.57 -19.88
N VAL A 948 -37.11 -44.38 -18.63
CA VAL A 948 -36.55 -43.33 -17.76
C VAL A 948 -35.09 -43.60 -17.46
N ASN A 949 -34.73 -44.87 -17.20
CA ASN A 949 -33.33 -45.26 -16.96
C ASN A 949 -32.45 -45.02 -18.20
N GLN A 950 -32.99 -45.23 -19.40
CA GLN A 950 -32.27 -44.99 -20.65
C GLN A 950 -32.05 -43.49 -20.92
N LEU A 951 -33.07 -42.67 -20.66
CA LEU A 951 -32.98 -41.21 -20.78
C LEU A 951 -31.99 -40.62 -19.78
N ASP A 952 -32.08 -41.05 -18.53
CA ASP A 952 -31.18 -40.68 -17.46
C ASP A 952 -29.72 -41.10 -17.74
N ALA A 953 -29.50 -42.33 -18.23
CA ALA A 953 -28.18 -42.78 -18.65
C ALA A 953 -27.61 -41.95 -19.80
N ALA A 954 -28.42 -41.63 -20.81
CA ALA A 954 -28.01 -40.81 -21.95
C ALA A 954 -27.66 -39.37 -21.56
N MET A 955 -28.39 -38.79 -20.60
CA MET A 955 -28.02 -37.48 -20.03
C MET A 955 -26.71 -37.57 -19.24
N ARG A 956 -26.51 -38.61 -18.42
CA ARG A 956 -25.23 -38.83 -17.72
C ARG A 956 -24.03 -38.95 -18.66
N SER A 957 -24.15 -39.72 -19.74
CA SER A 957 -23.07 -39.95 -20.71
C SER A 957 -22.92 -38.83 -21.73
N LYS A 958 -23.73 -37.76 -21.64
CA LYS A 958 -23.75 -36.64 -22.60
C LYS A 958 -24.07 -37.07 -24.04
N THR A 959 -24.84 -38.14 -24.19
CA THR A 959 -25.27 -38.69 -25.49
C THR A 959 -26.74 -38.41 -25.79
N TYR A 960 -27.44 -37.69 -24.91
CA TYR A 960 -28.82 -37.28 -25.14
C TYR A 960 -28.92 -36.33 -26.34
N THR A 961 -29.82 -36.64 -27.26
CA THR A 961 -30.26 -35.74 -28.35
C THR A 961 -31.78 -35.83 -28.47
N PRO A 962 -32.47 -34.83 -29.05
CA PRO A 962 -33.91 -34.92 -29.30
C PRO A 962 -34.35 -36.17 -30.09
N GLY A 963 -33.45 -36.75 -30.90
CA GLY A 963 -33.71 -37.98 -31.66
C GLY A 963 -33.91 -39.23 -30.80
N ILE A 964 -33.40 -39.24 -29.56
CA ILE A 964 -33.46 -40.41 -28.67
C ILE A 964 -34.90 -40.89 -28.41
N TRP A 965 -35.88 -39.99 -28.44
CA TRP A 965 -37.29 -40.33 -28.26
C TRP A 965 -37.80 -41.21 -29.40
N MET A 966 -37.44 -40.86 -30.63
CA MET A 966 -37.75 -41.64 -31.83
C MET A 966 -37.01 -42.99 -31.79
N ASP A 967 -35.73 -42.98 -31.43
CA ASP A 967 -34.92 -44.20 -31.37
C ASP A 967 -35.44 -45.19 -30.32
N LEU A 968 -35.88 -44.69 -29.16
CA LEU A 968 -36.35 -45.52 -28.07
C LEU A 968 -37.78 -46.01 -28.26
N THR A 969 -38.65 -45.25 -28.90
CA THR A 969 -40.11 -45.49 -28.90
C THR A 969 -40.77 -45.61 -30.28
N GLY A 970 -40.05 -45.27 -31.35
CA GLY A 970 -40.61 -45.17 -32.71
C GLY A 970 -41.52 -43.96 -32.94
N LYS A 971 -41.58 -43.01 -31.99
CA LYS A 971 -42.35 -41.76 -32.08
C LYS A 971 -41.52 -40.57 -31.60
N SER A 972 -41.73 -39.40 -32.19
CA SER A 972 -41.17 -38.15 -31.69
C SER A 972 -41.76 -37.77 -30.32
N LEU A 973 -41.07 -36.91 -29.57
CA LEU A 973 -41.53 -36.44 -28.25
C LEU A 973 -42.91 -35.75 -28.32
N ASP A 974 -43.17 -34.97 -29.37
CA ASP A 974 -44.48 -34.31 -29.58
C ASP A 974 -45.61 -35.31 -29.87
N GLU A 975 -45.33 -36.37 -30.65
CA GLU A 975 -46.31 -37.44 -30.91
C GLU A 975 -46.60 -38.28 -29.65
N LEU A 976 -45.57 -38.55 -28.84
CA LEU A 976 -45.74 -39.21 -27.55
C LEU A 976 -46.58 -38.36 -26.60
N TRP A 977 -46.32 -37.06 -26.54
CA TRP A 977 -47.12 -36.15 -25.74
C TRP A 977 -48.57 -36.05 -26.23
N GLY A 978 -48.79 -35.97 -27.54
CA GLY A 978 -50.15 -35.97 -28.12
C GLY A 978 -50.91 -37.26 -27.80
N THR A 979 -50.22 -38.42 -27.84
CA THR A 979 -50.81 -39.71 -27.45
C THR A 979 -51.16 -39.72 -25.96
N TYR A 980 -50.25 -39.24 -25.10
CA TYR A 980 -50.49 -39.09 -23.66
C TYR A 980 -51.66 -38.14 -23.37
N ALA A 981 -51.72 -36.99 -24.02
CA ALA A 981 -52.79 -36.00 -23.83
C ALA A 981 -54.17 -36.55 -24.23
N SER A 982 -54.22 -37.47 -25.20
CA SER A 982 -55.45 -38.14 -25.63
C SER A 982 -55.91 -39.25 -24.68
N ASN A 983 -55.00 -39.83 -23.90
CA ASN A 983 -55.31 -40.85 -22.89
C ASN A 983 -54.34 -40.76 -21.67
N PRO A 984 -54.52 -39.76 -20.78
CA PRO A 984 -53.53 -39.41 -19.76
C PRO A 984 -53.62 -40.27 -18.48
N VAL A 985 -54.15 -41.49 -18.59
CA VAL A 985 -54.35 -42.42 -17.46
C VAL A 985 -53.03 -43.09 -17.10
N ILE A 986 -52.57 -42.91 -15.85
CA ILE A 986 -51.37 -43.56 -15.28
C ILE A 986 -51.73 -44.60 -14.23
#